data_AF-A0A151Z2T0-F1
#
_entry.id   AF-A0A151Z2T0-F1
#
_cell.length_a   1.000
_cell.length_b   1.000
_cell.length_c   1.000
_cell.angle_alpha   90.00
_cell.angle_beta   90.00
_cell.angle_gamma   90.00
#
_symmetry.space_group_name_H-M   'P 1'
#
loop_
_entity.id
_entity.type
_entity.pdbx_description
1 polymer ?
#
loop_
_entity_poly.entity_id
_entity_poly.type
_entity_poly.pdbx_seq_one_letter_code
_entity_poly.pdbx_strand_id
1 'polypeptide(L)'
;METLFFRVFKNKVLFKHIFNSVREIHSLLRLEDASIQRPFKYSEIYNVDWMLKNGYVELFVEKFKKSKRENDKFQLNYNKQSIRLICLMIRDFDLFVEIYQFLGEWMFMELMSFCMACEAGNIDIIRFLIDKIKLKFGDSDKPFEYAVRSGKREVIEFIITKYPCKLINWSHSLIRLLTAGFEDIVNKYCKEFYIEKLYYLCSIGRTEIVQHDLKIQPHCKKDLENMCVKTFTSASLTLQEKKDALEMLYNFSQRYLRFKWRDVINESINYGDLEIFKQLLEYLDVKELNQLGYGFIQQMATVEPSFGSRIAFVEYLLEKSDFLMSGDSLSKVVIVPIPAWSYEILKYLCWYYIDGKRAEVRFTANFHGDFLKDLKKIKLLEKYNMPLLKDTTEKYTVENLNIAKYLDKILPKEIPIKVYLEAYSSTITDIDFLFENSRNPRFQYDLVMLTRNIVNNGRLDLIEYIWDEKPGYLAHVYNQLDFKQLLSISIDSNRFEVFQFIWNYCQRESKPVKLRKSHLHLALDVGNLETCKFIHSYLELNGIAHIINSFIPTGNLPLIQFIHYYHSEDFDRGYFKSCLNSNQLSIYQYLFEFRDDGDVESVSFEKSPQIYEYLLTHDPEERSLKNTYRILNSDRS
;
A
#
# COMPACT_ATOMS: atom_id res chain seq x y z
N MET A 1 -14.81 -22.86 -33.22
CA MET A 1 -16.15 -22.27 -33.13
C MET A 1 -16.01 -20.87 -32.58
N GLU A 2 -16.37 -19.85 -33.34
CA GLU A 2 -16.37 -18.47 -32.84
C GLU A 2 -17.55 -18.32 -31.86
N THR A 3 -17.26 -18.08 -30.59
CA THR A 3 -18.29 -17.99 -29.54
C THR A 3 -19.24 -16.84 -29.84
N LEU A 4 -20.51 -16.99 -29.45
CA LEU A 4 -21.55 -15.95 -29.59
C LEU A 4 -21.06 -14.58 -29.05
N PHE A 5 -20.21 -14.60 -28.02
CA PHE A 5 -19.51 -13.44 -27.48
C PHE A 5 -18.80 -12.60 -28.56
N PHE A 6 -17.94 -13.20 -29.39
CA PHE A 6 -17.21 -12.45 -30.43
C PHE A 6 -18.10 -11.95 -31.57
N ARG A 7 -19.24 -12.63 -31.83
CA ARG A 7 -20.22 -12.15 -32.82
C ARG A 7 -20.88 -10.84 -32.40
N VAL A 8 -21.08 -10.61 -31.10
CA VAL A 8 -21.61 -9.35 -30.57
C VAL A 8 -20.65 -8.19 -30.89
N PHE A 9 -19.35 -8.38 -30.70
CA PHE A 9 -18.35 -7.33 -30.98
C PHE A 9 -18.11 -7.09 -32.49
N LYS A 10 -18.46 -8.05 -33.36
CA LYS A 10 -18.44 -7.85 -34.82
C LYS A 10 -19.67 -7.10 -35.35
N ASN A 11 -20.79 -7.10 -34.62
CA ASN A 11 -21.97 -6.34 -34.99
C ASN A 11 -21.76 -4.86 -34.64
N LYS A 12 -21.59 -4.01 -35.66
CA LYS A 12 -21.31 -2.57 -35.49
C LYS A 12 -22.35 -1.83 -34.62
N VAL A 13 -23.62 -2.23 -34.69
CA VAL A 13 -24.70 -1.59 -33.93
C VAL A 13 -24.61 -1.95 -32.45
N LEU A 14 -24.46 -3.25 -32.15
CA LEU A 14 -24.32 -3.73 -30.77
C LEU A 14 -23.03 -3.23 -30.12
N PHE A 15 -21.92 -3.25 -30.85
CA PHE A 15 -20.65 -2.68 -30.41
C PHE A 15 -20.82 -1.21 -30.00
N LYS A 16 -21.43 -0.39 -30.87
CA LYS A 16 -21.68 1.03 -30.57
C LYS A 16 -22.55 1.21 -29.34
N HIS A 17 -23.61 0.41 -29.18
CA HIS A 17 -24.49 0.49 -28.01
C HIS A 17 -23.76 0.13 -26.72
N ILE A 18 -23.04 -1.00 -26.69
CA ILE A 18 -22.32 -1.46 -25.49
C ILE A 18 -21.30 -0.41 -25.05
N PHE A 19 -20.47 0.09 -25.97
CA PHE A 19 -19.42 1.05 -25.60
C PHE A 19 -19.97 2.44 -25.26
N ASN A 20 -21.16 2.82 -25.78
CA ASN A 20 -21.85 4.02 -25.32
C ASN A 20 -22.35 3.86 -23.88
N SER A 21 -23.01 2.74 -23.56
CA SER A 21 -23.50 2.49 -22.19
C SER A 21 -22.35 2.36 -21.18
N VAL A 22 -21.24 1.72 -21.55
CA VAL A 22 -20.04 1.67 -20.70
C VAL A 22 -19.49 3.07 -20.46
N ARG A 23 -19.48 3.94 -21.48
CA ARG A 23 -19.04 5.33 -21.32
C ARG A 23 -19.96 6.12 -20.37
N GLU A 24 -21.27 5.95 -20.49
CA GLU A 24 -22.26 6.59 -19.60
C GLU A 24 -22.09 6.12 -18.16
N ILE A 25 -22.00 4.81 -17.91
CA ILE A 25 -21.77 4.26 -16.56
C ILE A 25 -20.44 4.77 -15.98
N HIS A 26 -19.39 4.82 -16.80
CA HIS A 26 -18.09 5.30 -16.37
C HIS A 26 -18.12 6.79 -16.00
N SER A 27 -18.83 7.61 -16.79
CA SER A 27 -19.07 9.01 -16.47
C SER A 27 -19.83 9.18 -15.15
N LEU A 28 -20.83 8.34 -14.87
CA LEU A 28 -21.58 8.37 -13.61
C LEU A 28 -20.69 7.96 -12.42
N LEU A 29 -19.96 6.85 -12.53
CA LEU A 29 -19.07 6.37 -11.47
C LEU A 29 -17.95 7.37 -11.15
N ARG A 30 -17.45 8.12 -12.14
CA ARG A 30 -16.49 9.21 -11.92
C ARG A 30 -17.04 10.37 -11.10
N LEU A 31 -18.36 10.61 -11.12
CA LEU A 31 -18.98 11.61 -10.26
C LEU A 31 -19.04 11.14 -8.80
N GLU A 32 -19.10 9.82 -8.57
CA GLU A 32 -19.19 9.22 -7.24
C GLU A 32 -17.81 8.95 -6.62
N ASP A 33 -16.80 8.64 -7.43
CA ASP A 33 -15.43 8.40 -6.99
C ASP A 33 -14.41 8.95 -8.01
N ALA A 34 -13.74 10.04 -7.63
CA ALA A 34 -12.75 10.72 -8.45
C ALA A 34 -11.50 9.85 -8.75
N SER A 35 -11.32 8.72 -8.07
CA SER A 35 -10.21 7.80 -8.32
C SER A 35 -10.40 6.92 -9.57
N ILE A 36 -11.61 6.88 -10.15
CA ILE A 36 -11.94 6.00 -11.27
C ILE A 36 -11.35 6.54 -12.60
N GLN A 37 -10.33 5.85 -13.14
CA GLN A 37 -9.65 6.23 -14.39
C GLN A 37 -10.45 5.85 -15.64
N ARG A 38 -10.36 6.67 -16.72
CA ARG A 38 -10.99 6.37 -18.01
C ARG A 38 -10.50 5.02 -18.57
N PRO A 39 -11.36 4.22 -19.22
CA PRO A 39 -10.90 3.01 -19.90
C PRO A 39 -9.90 3.35 -21.00
N PHE A 40 -8.80 2.60 -21.08
CA PHE A 40 -7.80 2.74 -22.12
C PHE A 40 -8.31 2.17 -23.45
N LYS A 41 -7.99 2.83 -24.57
CA LYS A 41 -8.21 2.29 -25.91
C LYS A 41 -7.16 1.21 -26.21
N TYR A 42 -7.46 0.30 -27.14
CA TYR A 42 -6.49 -0.72 -27.58
C TYR A 42 -5.14 -0.12 -27.97
N SER A 43 -5.13 1.03 -28.65
CA SER A 43 -3.93 1.77 -29.06
C SER A 43 -3.29 2.63 -27.96
N GLU A 44 -3.74 2.54 -26.72
CA GLU A 44 -3.16 3.24 -25.57
C GLU A 44 -2.51 2.25 -24.58
N ILE A 45 -2.81 0.96 -24.73
CA ILE A 45 -2.30 -0.09 -23.85
C ILE A 45 -1.04 -0.68 -24.50
N TYR A 46 0.11 -0.25 -24.00
CA TYR A 46 1.44 -0.74 -24.43
C TYR A 46 2.23 -1.37 -23.29
N ASN A 47 1.85 -1.06 -22.04
CA ASN A 47 2.49 -1.61 -20.86
C ASN A 47 2.08 -3.09 -20.68
N VAL A 48 3.06 -4.00 -20.78
CA VAL A 48 2.85 -5.44 -20.66
C VAL A 48 2.54 -5.85 -19.21
N ASP A 49 3.17 -5.24 -18.21
CA ASP A 49 2.89 -5.55 -16.81
C ASP A 49 1.46 -5.19 -16.42
N TRP A 50 0.92 -4.09 -16.96
CA TRP A 50 -0.48 -3.71 -16.80
C TRP A 50 -1.41 -4.74 -17.43
N MET A 51 -1.15 -5.19 -18.67
CA MET A 51 -2.00 -6.19 -19.33
C MET A 51 -2.08 -7.46 -18.50
N LEU A 52 -0.93 -7.95 -18.04
CA LEU A 52 -0.84 -9.20 -17.29
C LEU A 52 -1.42 -9.09 -15.87
N LYS A 53 -1.14 -8.02 -15.12
CA LYS A 53 -1.73 -7.80 -13.78
C LYS A 53 -3.26 -7.77 -13.79
N ASN A 54 -3.86 -7.28 -14.88
CA ASN A 54 -5.30 -7.21 -15.04
C ASN A 54 -5.90 -8.46 -15.72
N GLY A 55 -5.11 -9.52 -15.91
CA GLY A 55 -5.60 -10.78 -16.49
C GLY A 55 -5.79 -10.76 -18.01
N TYR A 56 -5.37 -9.70 -18.70
CA TYR A 56 -5.49 -9.56 -20.16
C TYR A 56 -4.37 -10.29 -20.91
N VAL A 57 -4.15 -11.57 -20.59
CA VAL A 57 -3.08 -12.39 -21.20
C VAL A 57 -3.26 -12.49 -22.70
N GLU A 58 -4.47 -12.75 -23.19
CA GLU A 58 -4.75 -12.86 -24.64
C GLU A 58 -4.47 -11.57 -25.41
N LEU A 59 -4.76 -10.40 -24.81
CA LEU A 59 -4.45 -9.09 -25.40
C LEU A 59 -2.94 -8.91 -25.55
N PHE A 60 -2.18 -9.29 -24.52
CA PHE A 60 -0.73 -9.29 -24.57
C PHE A 60 -0.22 -10.21 -25.69
N VAL A 61 -0.72 -11.46 -25.76
CA VAL A 61 -0.30 -12.42 -26.79
C VAL A 61 -0.62 -11.93 -28.21
N GLU A 62 -1.81 -11.35 -28.42
CA GLU A 62 -2.19 -10.75 -29.70
C GLU A 62 -1.23 -9.62 -30.09
N LYS A 63 -1.00 -8.68 -29.17
CA LYS A 63 -0.10 -7.54 -29.40
C LYS A 63 1.34 -7.97 -29.59
N PHE A 64 1.81 -8.98 -28.84
CA PHE A 64 3.14 -9.56 -29.00
C PHE A 64 3.31 -10.16 -30.39
N LYS A 65 2.38 -11.02 -30.83
CA LYS A 65 2.40 -11.62 -32.18
C LYS A 65 2.32 -10.55 -33.27
N LYS A 66 1.63 -9.45 -33.02
CA LYS A 66 1.59 -8.30 -33.94
C LYS A 66 2.91 -7.52 -33.96
N SER A 67 3.50 -7.21 -32.80
CA SER A 67 4.82 -6.57 -32.68
C SER A 67 5.89 -7.40 -33.38
N LYS A 68 5.91 -8.72 -33.15
CA LYS A 68 6.85 -9.64 -33.80
C LYS A 68 6.72 -9.64 -35.33
N ARG A 69 5.50 -9.61 -35.88
CA ARG A 69 5.27 -9.55 -37.34
C ARG A 69 5.61 -8.19 -37.96
N GLU A 70 5.39 -7.11 -37.22
CA GLU A 70 5.56 -5.73 -37.68
C GLU A 70 6.87 -5.08 -37.19
N ASN A 71 7.84 -5.89 -36.78
CA ASN A 71 9.17 -5.47 -36.30
C ASN A 71 9.12 -4.36 -35.21
N ASP A 72 8.32 -4.62 -34.18
CA ASP A 72 8.10 -3.80 -32.98
C ASP A 72 7.43 -2.42 -33.17
N LYS A 73 6.66 -2.25 -34.24
CA LYS A 73 5.85 -1.03 -34.46
C LYS A 73 4.92 -0.65 -33.29
N PHE A 74 4.53 -1.59 -32.42
CA PHE A 74 3.66 -1.31 -31.27
C PHE A 74 4.41 -0.86 -30.03
N GLN A 75 5.74 -0.93 -29.99
CA GLN A 75 6.57 -0.52 -28.84
C GLN A 75 6.00 -1.04 -27.51
N LEU A 76 5.83 -2.37 -27.42
CA LEU A 76 5.41 -2.97 -26.16
C LEU A 76 6.44 -2.64 -25.08
N ASN A 77 5.98 -2.03 -23.99
CA ASN A 77 6.86 -1.63 -22.90
C ASN A 77 7.03 -2.82 -21.95
N TYR A 78 8.21 -3.45 -22.04
CA TYR A 78 8.65 -4.51 -21.15
C TYR A 78 9.52 -3.94 -20.03
N ASN A 79 9.16 -4.29 -18.80
CA ASN A 79 9.98 -4.05 -17.62
C ASN A 79 10.18 -5.35 -16.83
N LYS A 80 11.00 -5.32 -15.78
CA LYS A 80 11.27 -6.50 -14.92
C LYS A 80 9.97 -7.16 -14.42
N GLN A 81 8.98 -6.36 -14.04
CA GLN A 81 7.70 -6.88 -13.56
C GLN A 81 6.90 -7.59 -14.65
N SER A 82 6.94 -7.09 -15.89
CA SER A 82 6.31 -7.77 -17.02
C SER A 82 6.93 -9.14 -17.28
N ILE A 83 8.25 -9.29 -17.19
CA ILE A 83 8.93 -10.59 -17.38
C ILE A 83 8.53 -11.57 -16.29
N ARG A 84 8.51 -11.12 -15.04
CA ARG A 84 8.03 -11.91 -13.90
C ARG A 84 6.61 -12.44 -14.14
N LEU A 85 5.72 -11.59 -14.63
CA LEU A 85 4.34 -11.96 -14.93
C LEU A 85 4.23 -12.89 -16.15
N ILE A 86 5.08 -12.71 -17.17
CA ILE A 86 5.16 -13.63 -18.31
C ILE A 86 5.51 -15.04 -17.81
N CYS A 87 6.55 -15.18 -16.97
CA CYS A 87 6.93 -16.45 -16.36
C CYS A 87 5.82 -17.06 -15.48
N LEU A 88 5.01 -16.21 -14.82
CA LEU A 88 3.92 -16.66 -13.96
C LEU A 88 2.69 -17.12 -14.75
N MET A 89 2.35 -16.41 -15.83
CA MET A 89 1.04 -16.50 -16.49
C MET A 89 1.06 -17.27 -17.79
N ILE A 90 2.17 -17.29 -18.55
CA ILE A 90 2.24 -18.00 -19.83
C ILE A 90 2.45 -19.49 -19.59
N ARG A 91 1.46 -20.29 -20.02
CA ARG A 91 1.45 -21.76 -19.84
C ARG A 91 1.88 -22.52 -21.09
N ASP A 92 1.64 -21.93 -22.25
CA ASP A 92 2.08 -22.44 -23.54
C ASP A 92 3.61 -22.31 -23.63
N PHE A 93 4.29 -23.45 -23.65
CA PHE A 93 5.75 -23.53 -23.69
C PHE A 93 6.32 -22.96 -25.00
N ASP A 94 5.70 -23.25 -26.14
CA ASP A 94 6.18 -22.78 -27.44
C ASP A 94 6.08 -21.26 -27.53
N LEU A 95 4.95 -20.70 -27.08
CA LEU A 95 4.77 -19.26 -26.98
C LEU A 95 5.80 -18.61 -26.02
N PHE A 96 6.09 -19.26 -24.89
CA PHE A 96 7.12 -18.76 -23.97
C PHE A 96 8.50 -18.70 -24.64
N VAL A 97 8.88 -19.75 -25.37
CA VAL A 97 10.15 -19.80 -26.12
C VAL A 97 10.19 -18.69 -27.18
N GLU A 98 9.08 -18.44 -27.87
CA GLU A 98 8.99 -17.33 -28.83
C GLU A 98 9.17 -15.96 -28.19
N ILE A 99 8.56 -15.72 -27.02
CA ILE A 99 8.71 -14.46 -26.26
C ILE A 99 10.15 -14.31 -25.78
N TYR A 100 10.74 -15.40 -25.25
CA TYR A 100 12.13 -15.42 -24.80
C TYR A 100 13.10 -15.06 -25.92
N GLN A 101 12.93 -15.65 -27.11
CA GLN A 101 13.76 -15.35 -28.28
C GLN A 101 13.60 -13.91 -28.77
N PHE A 102 12.39 -13.35 -28.69
CA PHE A 102 12.11 -11.97 -29.11
C PHE A 102 12.73 -10.94 -28.15
N LEU A 103 12.63 -11.17 -26.83
CA LEU A 103 13.12 -10.23 -25.82
C LEU A 103 14.61 -10.40 -25.50
N GLY A 104 15.19 -11.56 -25.79
CA GLY A 104 16.57 -11.89 -25.48
C GLY A 104 16.76 -12.47 -24.07
N GLU A 105 17.84 -13.22 -23.91
CA GLU A 105 18.19 -13.93 -22.67
C GLU A 105 18.31 -13.01 -21.46
N TRP A 106 18.88 -11.82 -21.66
CA TRP A 106 19.22 -10.88 -20.58
C TRP A 106 18.00 -10.43 -19.78
N MET A 107 16.82 -10.34 -20.41
CA MET A 107 15.56 -10.00 -19.75
C MET A 107 15.13 -11.04 -18.71
N PHE A 108 15.55 -12.29 -18.86
CA PHE A 108 15.17 -13.41 -18.01
C PHE A 108 16.24 -13.80 -16.99
N MET A 109 17.41 -13.15 -16.99
CA MET A 109 18.52 -13.46 -16.06
C MET A 109 18.21 -13.16 -14.59
N GLU A 110 17.12 -12.42 -14.30
CA GLU A 110 16.73 -12.14 -12.93
C GLU A 110 16.22 -13.41 -12.22
N LEU A 111 16.76 -13.69 -11.02
CA LEU A 111 16.33 -14.80 -10.16
C LEU A 111 14.80 -14.82 -9.95
N MET A 112 14.17 -13.65 -9.87
CA MET A 112 12.73 -13.55 -9.66
C MET A 112 11.91 -14.06 -10.86
N SER A 113 12.39 -13.91 -12.09
CA SER A 113 11.74 -14.48 -13.28
C SER A 113 11.69 -16.01 -13.19
N PHE A 114 12.75 -16.62 -12.68
CA PHE A 114 12.80 -18.06 -12.40
C PHE A 114 11.86 -18.48 -11.24
N CYS A 115 11.84 -17.71 -10.15
CA CYS A 115 10.92 -17.96 -9.03
C CYS A 115 9.46 -17.92 -9.48
N MET A 116 9.09 -16.98 -10.36
CA MET A 116 7.72 -16.88 -10.89
C MET A 116 7.34 -18.08 -11.76
N ALA A 117 8.27 -18.63 -12.54
CA ALA A 117 8.05 -19.89 -13.26
C ALA A 117 7.85 -21.08 -12.29
N CYS A 118 8.54 -21.08 -11.15
CA CYS A 118 8.35 -22.06 -10.08
C CYS A 118 6.96 -21.96 -9.45
N GLU A 119 6.48 -20.75 -9.13
CA GLU A 119 5.13 -20.54 -8.59
C GLU A 119 4.04 -20.83 -9.61
N ALA A 120 4.28 -20.58 -10.90
CA ALA A 120 3.40 -21.05 -11.96
C ALA A 120 3.27 -22.58 -11.89
N GLY A 121 4.36 -23.29 -11.60
CA GLY A 121 4.41 -24.75 -11.59
C GLY A 121 4.50 -25.35 -12.99
N ASN A 122 5.06 -24.61 -13.96
CA ASN A 122 5.30 -25.10 -15.31
C ASN A 122 6.71 -25.69 -15.42
N ILE A 123 6.82 -27.01 -15.24
CA ILE A 123 8.12 -27.71 -15.16
C ILE A 123 8.97 -27.55 -16.43
N ASP A 124 8.35 -27.45 -17.61
CA ASP A 124 9.07 -27.35 -18.88
C ASP A 124 9.74 -25.99 -19.05
N ILE A 125 9.04 -24.91 -18.68
CA ILE A 125 9.62 -23.56 -18.63
C ILE A 125 10.77 -23.51 -17.62
N ILE A 126 10.61 -24.13 -16.44
CA ILE A 126 11.65 -24.17 -15.41
C ILE A 126 12.90 -24.88 -15.93
N ARG A 127 12.75 -26.05 -16.56
CA ARG A 127 13.86 -26.79 -17.17
C ARG A 127 14.56 -25.97 -18.25
N PHE A 128 13.78 -25.36 -19.13
CA PHE A 128 14.30 -24.50 -20.19
C PHE A 128 15.12 -23.32 -19.64
N LEU A 129 14.62 -22.62 -18.61
CA LEU A 129 15.32 -21.49 -18.00
C LEU A 129 16.63 -21.92 -17.31
N ILE A 130 16.66 -23.08 -16.64
CA ILE A 130 17.90 -23.64 -16.05
C ILE A 130 18.94 -23.90 -17.14
N ASP A 131 18.53 -24.56 -18.22
CA ASP A 131 19.45 -24.97 -19.29
C ASP A 131 20.01 -23.77 -20.06
N LYS A 132 19.20 -22.73 -20.26
CA LYS A 132 19.59 -21.55 -21.05
C LYS A 132 20.38 -20.51 -20.24
N ILE A 133 19.84 -20.11 -19.09
CA ILE A 133 20.32 -18.91 -18.39
C ILE A 133 21.57 -19.22 -17.53
N LYS A 134 21.88 -20.52 -17.32
CA LYS A 134 22.99 -20.96 -16.45
C LYS A 134 23.00 -20.20 -15.12
N LEU A 135 21.81 -19.97 -14.57
CA LEU A 135 21.62 -19.14 -13.38
C LEU A 135 22.55 -19.64 -12.27
N LYS A 136 23.47 -18.78 -11.84
CA LYS A 136 24.18 -18.98 -10.59
C LYS A 136 23.20 -18.65 -9.50
N PHE A 137 22.43 -19.64 -9.11
CA PHE A 137 21.62 -19.56 -7.91
C PHE A 137 22.61 -19.34 -6.76
N GLY A 138 22.65 -18.12 -6.22
CA GLY A 138 23.33 -17.86 -4.96
C GLY A 138 22.66 -18.66 -3.84
N ASP A 139 22.96 -18.29 -2.60
CA ASP A 139 22.40 -18.94 -1.41
C ASP A 139 20.90 -18.63 -1.17
N SER A 140 20.10 -18.43 -2.23
CA SER A 140 18.69 -18.09 -2.12
C SER A 140 17.78 -19.32 -2.16
N ASP A 141 16.99 -19.47 -1.11
CA ASP A 141 15.87 -20.39 -0.92
C ASP A 141 14.62 -20.08 -1.76
N LYS A 142 14.54 -18.88 -2.35
CA LYS A 142 13.33 -18.37 -3.01
C LYS A 142 12.73 -19.32 -4.06
N PRO A 143 13.49 -19.96 -4.97
CA PRO A 143 12.89 -20.86 -5.94
C PRO A 143 12.11 -22.01 -5.29
N PHE A 144 12.58 -22.51 -4.15
CA PHE A 144 11.90 -23.55 -3.40
C PHE A 144 10.61 -23.03 -2.77
N GLU A 145 10.65 -21.86 -2.12
CA GLU A 145 9.44 -21.25 -1.55
C GLU A 145 8.34 -21.07 -2.62
N TYR A 146 8.71 -20.61 -3.82
CA TYR A 146 7.80 -20.42 -4.93
C TYR A 146 7.32 -21.76 -5.53
N ALA A 147 8.18 -22.77 -5.63
CA ALA A 147 7.77 -24.12 -6.02
C ALA A 147 6.72 -24.68 -5.06
N VAL A 148 6.88 -24.47 -3.75
CA VAL A 148 5.90 -24.89 -2.73
C VAL A 148 4.58 -24.14 -2.90
N ARG A 149 4.60 -22.84 -3.24
CA ARG A 149 3.37 -22.06 -3.55
C ARG A 149 2.57 -22.61 -4.72
N SER A 150 3.24 -23.23 -5.69
CA SER A 150 2.54 -23.85 -6.84
C SER A 150 1.69 -25.06 -6.45
N GLY A 151 2.00 -25.71 -5.31
CA GLY A 151 1.41 -26.98 -4.91
C GLY A 151 1.70 -28.14 -5.86
N LYS A 152 2.63 -27.99 -6.82
CA LYS A 152 2.98 -29.02 -7.81
C LYS A 152 4.15 -29.86 -7.29
N ARG A 153 3.84 -31.09 -6.87
CA ARG A 153 4.81 -32.06 -6.33
C ARG A 153 6.04 -32.23 -7.23
N GLU A 154 5.85 -32.38 -8.54
CA GLU A 154 6.93 -32.55 -9.51
C GLU A 154 7.92 -31.37 -9.52
N VAL A 155 7.41 -30.14 -9.36
CA VAL A 155 8.24 -28.92 -9.33
C VAL A 155 9.01 -28.84 -8.01
N ILE A 156 8.36 -29.15 -6.89
CA ILE A 156 8.99 -29.19 -5.56
C ILE A 156 10.13 -30.22 -5.54
N GLU A 157 9.88 -31.44 -5.99
CA GLU A 157 10.88 -32.51 -6.04
C GLU A 157 12.01 -32.18 -7.02
N PHE A 158 11.69 -31.58 -8.18
CA PHE A 158 12.69 -31.14 -9.14
C PHE A 158 13.61 -30.06 -8.54
N ILE A 159 13.05 -29.05 -7.86
CA ILE A 159 13.84 -28.02 -7.18
C ILE A 159 14.67 -28.63 -6.05
N ILE A 160 14.12 -29.48 -5.18
CA ILE A 160 14.91 -30.16 -4.12
C ILE A 160 16.06 -30.99 -4.72
N THR A 161 15.85 -31.62 -5.87
CA THR A 161 16.87 -32.47 -6.51
C THR A 161 17.97 -31.65 -7.18
N LYS A 162 17.61 -30.50 -7.79
CA LYS A 162 18.55 -29.63 -8.49
C LYS A 162 19.25 -28.63 -7.56
N TYR A 163 18.69 -28.36 -6.38
CA TYR A 163 19.20 -27.37 -5.43
C TYR A 163 19.69 -28.04 -4.14
N PRO A 164 20.86 -27.64 -3.61
CA PRO A 164 21.35 -28.16 -2.34
C PRO A 164 20.34 -27.86 -1.22
N CYS A 165 19.84 -28.91 -0.55
CA CYS A 165 18.87 -28.78 0.55
C CYS A 165 19.34 -27.88 1.70
N LYS A 166 20.66 -27.71 1.85
CA LYS A 166 21.27 -26.84 2.88
C LYS A 166 20.93 -25.36 2.70
N LEU A 167 20.50 -24.95 1.50
CA LEU A 167 20.12 -23.58 1.19
C LEU A 167 18.60 -23.35 1.34
N ILE A 168 17.82 -24.39 1.66
CA ILE A 168 16.37 -24.29 1.76
C ILE A 168 15.99 -23.79 3.15
N ASN A 169 15.34 -22.63 3.20
CA ASN A 169 14.66 -22.18 4.40
C ASN A 169 13.31 -22.90 4.54
N TRP A 170 13.32 -23.96 5.33
CA TRP A 170 12.12 -24.75 5.56
C TRP A 170 11.05 -24.01 6.35
N SER A 171 11.41 -23.03 7.19
CA SER A 171 10.47 -22.38 8.11
C SER A 171 9.25 -21.77 7.42
N HIS A 172 9.42 -21.14 6.24
CA HIS A 172 8.31 -20.55 5.46
C HIS A 172 7.57 -21.57 4.60
N SER A 173 8.26 -22.62 4.14
CA SER A 173 7.71 -23.60 3.21
C SER A 173 6.97 -24.73 3.91
N LEU A 174 7.33 -25.02 5.16
CA LEU A 174 6.85 -26.16 5.94
C LEU A 174 5.34 -26.14 6.14
N ILE A 175 4.75 -24.99 6.50
CA ILE A 175 3.30 -24.86 6.65
C ILE A 175 2.54 -25.21 5.36
N ARG A 176 3.02 -24.71 4.22
CA ARG A 176 2.38 -24.92 2.92
C ARG A 176 2.53 -26.36 2.47
N LEU A 177 3.70 -26.97 2.68
CA LEU A 177 3.92 -28.39 2.40
C LEU A 177 2.97 -29.27 3.22
N LEU A 178 2.88 -29.04 4.53
CA LEU A 178 2.00 -29.81 5.41
C LEU A 178 0.52 -29.58 5.06
N THR A 179 0.11 -28.34 4.77
CA THR A 179 -1.26 -28.02 4.33
C THR A 179 -1.61 -28.70 3.00
N ALA A 180 -0.64 -28.84 2.10
CA ALA A 180 -0.81 -29.52 0.81
C ALA A 180 -0.72 -31.06 0.89
N GLY A 181 -0.51 -31.64 2.08
CA GLY A 181 -0.38 -33.10 2.26
C GLY A 181 0.95 -33.67 1.76
N PHE A 182 2.03 -32.89 1.85
CA PHE A 182 3.39 -33.31 1.50
C PHE A 182 4.22 -33.66 2.74
N GLU A 183 3.62 -34.35 3.72
CA GLU A 183 4.30 -34.76 4.96
C GLU A 183 5.48 -35.71 4.68
N ASP A 184 5.40 -36.51 3.62
CA ASP A 184 6.47 -37.41 3.19
C ASP A 184 7.71 -36.63 2.71
N ILE A 185 7.53 -35.54 1.97
CA ILE A 185 8.62 -34.65 1.55
C ILE A 185 9.25 -33.99 2.79
N VAL A 186 8.43 -33.48 3.70
CA VAL A 186 8.90 -32.87 4.96
C VAL A 186 9.70 -33.89 5.78
N ASN A 187 9.17 -35.09 6.01
CA ASN A 187 9.84 -36.12 6.79
C ASN A 187 11.13 -36.62 6.14
N LYS A 188 11.19 -36.64 4.80
CA LYS A 188 12.37 -37.09 4.04
C LYS A 188 13.50 -36.07 4.08
N TYR A 189 13.20 -34.78 3.93
CA TYR A 189 14.21 -33.74 3.68
C TYR A 189 14.41 -32.74 4.82
N CYS A 190 13.45 -32.60 5.75
CA CYS A 190 13.45 -31.58 6.80
C CYS A 190 13.63 -32.19 8.20
N LYS A 191 14.84 -32.70 8.50
CA LYS A 191 15.13 -33.33 9.80
C LYS A 191 15.44 -32.34 10.93
N GLU A 192 15.82 -31.12 10.59
CA GLU A 192 16.35 -30.12 11.55
C GLU A 192 15.27 -29.22 12.16
N PHE A 193 14.07 -29.12 11.56
CA PHE A 193 13.00 -28.19 11.98
C PHE A 193 11.84 -28.91 12.69
N TYR A 194 12.16 -29.80 13.64
CA TYR A 194 11.17 -30.63 14.31
C TYR A 194 10.15 -29.80 15.12
N ILE A 195 10.59 -28.74 15.81
CA ILE A 195 9.71 -27.89 16.61
C ILE A 195 8.76 -27.10 15.71
N GLU A 196 9.26 -26.51 14.62
CA GLU A 196 8.43 -25.81 13.63
C GLU A 196 7.45 -26.77 12.96
N LYS A 197 7.85 -28.01 12.70
CA LYS A 197 6.96 -29.05 12.18
C LYS A 197 5.81 -29.31 13.15
N LEU A 198 6.11 -29.55 14.42
CA LEU A 198 5.09 -29.74 15.46
C LEU A 198 4.15 -28.55 15.56
N TYR A 199 4.72 -27.34 15.56
CA TYR A 199 3.95 -26.10 15.53
C TYR A 199 2.97 -26.07 14.35
N TYR A 200 3.46 -26.33 13.13
CA TYR A 200 2.60 -26.25 11.96
C TYR A 200 1.56 -27.37 11.93
N LEU A 201 1.89 -28.57 12.39
CA LEU A 201 0.93 -29.68 12.54
C LEU A 201 -0.20 -29.31 13.51
N CYS A 202 0.12 -28.68 14.65
CA CYS A 202 -0.91 -28.11 15.53
C CYS A 202 -1.77 -27.09 14.79
N SER A 203 -1.15 -26.17 14.02
CA SER A 203 -1.83 -25.09 13.30
C SER A 203 -2.75 -25.55 12.16
N ILE A 204 -2.68 -26.83 11.78
CA ILE A 204 -3.55 -27.46 10.76
C ILE A 204 -4.40 -28.61 11.34
N GLY A 205 -4.52 -28.71 12.67
CA GLY A 205 -5.45 -29.62 13.33
C GLY A 205 -4.96 -31.06 13.45
N ARG A 206 -3.70 -31.36 13.10
CA ARG A 206 -3.12 -32.72 13.13
C ARG A 206 -2.61 -33.09 14.52
N THR A 207 -3.49 -32.99 15.52
CA THR A 207 -3.12 -33.14 16.94
C THR A 207 -2.65 -34.56 17.26
N GLU A 208 -3.09 -35.60 16.55
CA GLU A 208 -2.67 -36.98 16.79
C GLU A 208 -1.18 -37.18 16.48
N ILE A 209 -0.71 -36.57 15.39
CA ILE A 209 0.71 -36.61 14.99
C ILE A 209 1.55 -35.87 16.02
N VAL A 210 1.07 -34.71 16.49
CA VAL A 210 1.77 -33.93 17.53
C VAL A 210 1.86 -34.72 18.85
N GLN A 211 0.78 -35.38 19.27
CA GLN A 211 0.80 -36.21 20.48
C GLN A 211 1.80 -37.36 20.38
N HIS A 212 1.87 -38.00 19.20
CA HIS A 212 2.85 -39.05 18.95
C HIS A 212 4.28 -38.51 19.00
N ASP A 213 4.56 -37.42 18.29
CA ASP A 213 5.88 -36.81 18.17
C ASP A 213 6.35 -36.20 19.52
N LEU A 214 5.45 -35.62 20.33
CA LEU A 214 5.75 -35.13 21.69
C LEU A 214 6.10 -36.25 22.68
N LYS A 215 5.57 -37.47 22.50
CA LYS A 215 5.92 -38.64 23.33
C LYS A 215 7.33 -39.14 23.06
N ILE A 216 7.81 -38.97 21.83
CA ILE A 216 9.14 -39.45 21.40
C ILE A 216 10.24 -38.48 21.84
N GLN A 217 9.98 -37.17 21.82
CA GLN A 217 10.97 -36.15 22.20
C GLN A 217 10.35 -35.07 23.11
N PRO A 218 10.57 -35.11 24.44
CA PRO A 218 10.13 -34.04 25.33
C PRO A 218 10.92 -32.75 25.08
N HIS A 219 10.22 -31.63 24.82
CA HIS A 219 10.80 -30.32 24.49
C HIS A 219 10.94 -29.37 25.67
N CYS A 220 11.64 -28.25 25.45
CA CYS A 220 11.76 -27.21 26.45
C CYS A 220 10.47 -26.38 26.57
N LYS A 221 10.28 -25.78 27.74
CA LYS A 221 9.09 -24.98 28.08
C LYS A 221 8.74 -23.88 27.07
N LYS A 222 9.75 -23.19 26.56
CA LYS A 222 9.59 -22.04 25.68
C LYS A 222 9.00 -22.44 24.32
N ASP A 223 9.30 -23.63 23.84
CA ASP A 223 8.82 -24.12 22.55
C ASP A 223 7.32 -24.39 22.60
N LEU A 224 6.85 -24.96 23.71
CA LEU A 224 5.42 -25.18 23.95
C LEU A 224 4.65 -23.87 24.14
N GLU A 225 5.24 -22.86 24.81
CA GLU A 225 4.70 -21.50 24.90
C GLU A 225 4.47 -20.89 23.51
N ASN A 226 5.47 -20.98 22.64
CA ASN A 226 5.35 -20.51 21.26
C ASN A 226 4.34 -21.32 20.44
N MET A 227 4.27 -22.64 20.64
CA MET A 227 3.28 -23.50 19.96
C MET A 227 1.86 -23.12 20.37
N CYS A 228 1.60 -22.93 21.66
CA CYS A 228 0.31 -22.48 22.18
C CYS A 228 -0.13 -21.18 21.50
N VAL A 229 0.67 -20.11 21.67
CA VAL A 229 0.37 -18.79 21.10
C VAL A 229 0.01 -18.91 19.62
N LYS A 230 0.89 -19.52 18.82
CA LYS A 230 0.70 -19.58 17.38
C LYS A 230 -0.44 -20.50 16.93
N THR A 231 -0.80 -21.51 17.73
CA THR A 231 -1.99 -22.32 17.47
C THR A 231 -3.25 -21.46 17.60
N PHE A 232 -3.32 -20.59 18.62
CA PHE A 232 -4.47 -19.70 18.83
C PHE A 232 -4.58 -18.59 17.78
N THR A 233 -3.42 -18.09 17.34
CA THR A 233 -3.35 -17.08 16.28
C THR A 233 -3.69 -17.63 14.89
N SER A 234 -3.73 -18.97 14.72
CA SER A 234 -3.95 -19.59 13.42
C SER A 234 -5.40 -19.41 12.95
N ALA A 235 -5.58 -18.71 11.84
CA ALA A 235 -6.86 -18.54 11.17
C ALA A 235 -7.30 -19.81 10.40
N SER A 236 -6.40 -20.77 10.16
CA SER A 236 -6.73 -22.02 9.45
C SER A 236 -7.40 -23.07 10.33
N LEU A 237 -7.38 -22.90 11.66
CA LEU A 237 -8.01 -23.82 12.58
C LEU A 237 -9.47 -23.45 12.83
N THR A 238 -10.31 -24.47 12.82
CA THR A 238 -11.66 -24.39 13.40
C THR A 238 -11.58 -24.16 14.90
N LEU A 239 -12.65 -23.62 15.49
CA LEU A 239 -12.74 -23.43 16.93
C LEU A 239 -12.51 -24.73 17.69
N GLN A 240 -13.07 -25.86 17.22
CA GLN A 240 -12.90 -27.15 17.87
C GLN A 240 -11.44 -27.61 17.86
N GLU A 241 -10.74 -27.49 16.73
CA GLU A 241 -9.31 -27.87 16.65
C GLU A 241 -8.44 -27.01 17.58
N LYS A 242 -8.78 -25.71 17.75
CA LYS A 242 -8.11 -24.86 18.73
C LYS A 242 -8.39 -25.32 20.16
N LYS A 243 -9.62 -25.72 20.49
CA LYS A 243 -9.99 -26.28 21.81
C LYS A 243 -9.25 -27.58 22.08
N ASP A 244 -9.20 -28.48 21.11
CA ASP A 244 -8.51 -29.78 21.22
C ASP A 244 -7.01 -29.58 21.41
N ALA A 245 -6.41 -28.66 20.64
CA ALA A 245 -5.00 -28.32 20.79
C ALA A 245 -4.71 -27.64 22.14
N LEU A 246 -5.59 -26.77 22.62
CA LEU A 246 -5.48 -26.14 23.93
C LEU A 246 -5.53 -27.19 25.04
N GLU A 247 -6.49 -28.11 25.01
CA GLU A 247 -6.63 -29.17 26.00
C GLU A 247 -5.40 -30.09 26.01
N MET A 248 -4.92 -30.49 24.82
CA MET A 248 -3.70 -31.25 24.68
C MET A 248 -2.49 -30.52 25.31
N LEU A 249 -2.30 -29.25 24.99
CA LEU A 249 -1.17 -28.45 25.49
C LEU A 249 -1.29 -28.17 26.99
N TYR A 250 -2.50 -27.93 27.49
CA TYR A 250 -2.78 -27.79 28.92
C TYR A 250 -2.41 -29.07 29.68
N ASN A 251 -2.93 -30.22 29.25
CA ASN A 251 -2.65 -31.52 29.86
C ASN A 251 -1.15 -31.86 29.84
N PHE A 252 -0.45 -31.51 28.76
CA PHE A 252 1.00 -31.66 28.67
C PHE A 252 1.72 -30.72 29.66
N SER A 253 1.32 -29.45 29.72
CA SER A 253 1.93 -28.47 30.64
C SER A 253 1.77 -28.90 32.10
N GLN A 254 0.59 -29.37 32.52
CA GLN A 254 0.35 -29.81 33.90
C GLN A 254 1.28 -30.96 34.31
N ARG A 255 1.64 -31.84 33.38
CA ARG A 255 2.49 -33.01 33.65
C ARG A 255 3.98 -32.69 33.67
N TYR A 256 4.43 -31.75 32.84
CA TYR A 256 5.85 -31.59 32.57
C TYR A 256 6.40 -30.21 32.91
N LEU A 257 5.59 -29.13 32.90
CA LEU A 257 6.08 -27.75 32.90
C LEU A 257 5.06 -26.72 33.46
N ARG A 258 5.44 -25.94 34.49
CA ARG A 258 4.64 -24.77 34.91
C ARG A 258 4.61 -23.69 33.84
N PHE A 259 3.48 -23.48 33.19
CA PHE A 259 3.29 -22.56 32.05
C PHE A 259 2.97 -21.12 32.49
N LYS A 260 3.39 -20.11 31.74
CA LYS A 260 2.89 -18.73 31.93
C LYS A 260 1.73 -18.46 30.98
N TRP A 261 0.51 -18.72 31.43
CA TRP A 261 -0.70 -18.55 30.61
C TRP A 261 -0.99 -17.11 30.19
N ARG A 262 -0.42 -16.11 30.86
CA ARG A 262 -0.63 -14.69 30.55
C ARG A 262 -0.43 -14.34 29.07
N ASP A 263 0.65 -14.83 28.45
CA ASP A 263 0.96 -14.51 27.06
C ASP A 263 -0.04 -15.16 26.09
N VAL A 264 -0.45 -16.39 26.38
CA VAL A 264 -1.49 -17.10 25.63
C VAL A 264 -2.84 -16.37 25.72
N ILE A 265 -3.19 -15.88 26.90
CA ILE A 265 -4.44 -15.15 27.12
C ILE A 265 -4.41 -13.82 26.36
N ASN A 266 -3.31 -13.06 26.46
CA ASN A 266 -3.14 -11.80 25.73
C ASN A 266 -3.30 -12.01 24.22
N GLU A 267 -2.75 -13.09 23.69
CA GLU A 267 -2.92 -13.43 22.28
C GLU A 267 -4.37 -13.84 21.98
N SER A 268 -5.03 -14.64 22.82
CA SER A 268 -6.45 -15.01 22.59
C SER A 268 -7.39 -13.79 22.46
N ILE A 269 -7.09 -12.71 23.20
CA ILE A 269 -7.76 -11.41 23.06
C ILE A 269 -7.45 -10.77 21.72
N ASN A 270 -6.16 -10.71 21.36
CA ASN A 270 -5.71 -10.07 20.13
C ASN A 270 -6.40 -10.67 18.89
N TYR A 271 -6.68 -11.98 18.92
CA TYR A 271 -7.37 -12.70 17.83
C TYR A 271 -8.89 -12.78 17.98
N GLY A 272 -9.45 -12.28 19.09
CA GLY A 272 -10.89 -12.15 19.27
C GLY A 272 -11.66 -13.48 19.39
N ASP A 273 -11.02 -14.57 19.82
CA ASP A 273 -11.68 -15.87 19.99
C ASP A 273 -12.24 -16.04 21.42
N LEU A 274 -13.51 -15.63 21.61
CA LEU A 274 -14.15 -15.59 22.92
C LEU A 274 -14.22 -16.97 23.59
N GLU A 275 -14.49 -18.02 22.81
CA GLU A 275 -14.71 -19.36 23.36
C GLU A 275 -13.40 -19.99 23.83
N ILE A 276 -12.31 -19.77 23.10
CA ILE A 276 -10.95 -20.14 23.56
C ILE A 276 -10.58 -19.37 24.81
N PHE A 277 -10.90 -18.08 24.86
CA PHE A 277 -10.66 -17.27 26.03
C PHE A 277 -11.44 -17.73 27.27
N LYS A 278 -12.73 -18.06 27.12
CA LYS A 278 -13.53 -18.65 28.20
C LYS A 278 -12.89 -19.93 28.74
N GLN A 279 -12.49 -20.83 27.85
CA GLN A 279 -11.84 -22.09 28.23
C GLN A 279 -10.48 -21.85 28.90
N LEU A 280 -9.69 -20.89 28.42
CA LEU A 280 -8.44 -20.48 29.07
C LEU A 280 -8.67 -19.99 30.50
N LEU A 281 -9.72 -19.22 30.75
CA LEU A 281 -10.05 -18.74 32.09
C LEU A 281 -10.47 -19.87 33.03
N GLU A 282 -11.04 -20.96 32.52
CA GLU A 282 -11.35 -22.17 33.32
C GLU A 282 -10.08 -22.92 33.76
N TYR A 283 -8.96 -22.73 33.06
CA TYR A 283 -7.68 -23.36 33.38
C TYR A 283 -6.84 -22.59 34.39
N LEU A 284 -7.18 -21.34 34.69
CA LEU A 284 -6.43 -20.48 35.62
C LEU A 284 -6.99 -20.57 37.02
N ASP A 285 -6.10 -20.55 38.02
CA ASP A 285 -6.54 -20.36 39.39
C ASP A 285 -6.87 -18.89 39.70
N VAL A 286 -7.55 -18.64 40.83
CA VAL A 286 -7.95 -17.29 41.26
C VAL A 286 -6.75 -16.34 41.43
N LYS A 287 -5.58 -16.86 41.80
CA LYS A 287 -4.38 -16.06 42.02
C LYS A 287 -3.73 -15.64 40.69
N GLU A 288 -3.74 -16.51 39.69
CA GLU A 288 -3.29 -16.23 38.33
C GLU A 288 -4.22 -15.24 37.64
N LEU A 289 -5.54 -15.42 37.82
CA LEU A 289 -6.52 -14.43 37.40
C LEU A 289 -6.18 -13.07 38.02
N ASN A 290 -5.99 -13.00 39.36
CA ASN A 290 -5.69 -11.75 40.11
C ASN A 290 -4.47 -11.00 39.58
N GLN A 291 -3.51 -11.70 38.97
CA GLN A 291 -2.31 -11.09 38.40
C GLN A 291 -2.53 -10.45 37.02
N LEU A 292 -3.62 -10.77 36.31
CA LEU A 292 -3.97 -10.10 35.05
C LEU A 292 -4.33 -8.62 35.29
N GLY A 293 -5.11 -8.35 36.35
CA GLY A 293 -5.37 -7.01 36.88
C GLY A 293 -5.98 -6.00 35.88
N TYR A 294 -5.92 -4.71 36.23
CA TYR A 294 -6.47 -3.61 35.42
C TYR A 294 -5.76 -3.44 34.06
N GLY A 295 -4.46 -3.71 34.01
CA GLY A 295 -3.66 -3.61 32.78
C GLY A 295 -4.18 -4.50 31.66
N PHE A 296 -4.85 -5.60 32.00
CA PHE A 296 -5.47 -6.52 31.06
C PHE A 296 -6.70 -5.93 30.36
N ILE A 297 -7.57 -5.23 31.09
CA ILE A 297 -8.71 -4.51 30.48
C ILE A 297 -8.23 -3.38 29.59
N GLN A 298 -7.22 -2.64 30.05
CA GLN A 298 -6.62 -1.58 29.25
C GLN A 298 -6.05 -2.14 27.94
N GLN A 299 -5.37 -3.29 27.98
CA GLN A 299 -4.88 -3.98 26.79
C GLN A 299 -6.03 -4.35 25.85
N MET A 300 -7.06 -5.07 26.31
CA MET A 300 -8.22 -5.43 25.49
C MET A 300 -8.86 -4.25 24.78
N ALA A 301 -8.94 -3.11 25.48
CA ALA A 301 -9.56 -1.93 24.93
C ALA A 301 -8.70 -1.21 23.89
N THR A 302 -7.36 -1.37 23.92
CA THR A 302 -6.40 -0.73 23.01
C THR A 302 -6.10 -1.49 21.72
N VAL A 303 -6.37 -2.80 21.66
CA VAL A 303 -6.12 -3.60 20.44
C VAL A 303 -7.01 -3.05 19.29
N GLU A 304 -6.69 -3.26 18.01
CA GLU A 304 -7.43 -2.64 16.88
C GLU A 304 -8.87 -3.17 16.64
N PRO A 305 -9.88 -2.31 16.40
CA PRO A 305 -11.33 -2.58 16.46
C PRO A 305 -11.94 -3.63 15.51
N SER A 306 -11.16 -4.42 14.77
CA SER A 306 -11.64 -5.33 13.73
C SER A 306 -12.47 -6.54 14.21
N PHE A 307 -12.63 -6.76 15.52
CA PHE A 307 -13.31 -7.94 16.07
C PHE A 307 -14.55 -7.59 16.91
N GLY A 308 -15.74 -7.95 16.42
CA GLY A 308 -17.03 -7.77 17.13
C GLY A 308 -17.13 -8.56 18.45
N SER A 309 -16.25 -9.53 18.68
CA SER A 309 -16.22 -10.36 19.89
C SER A 309 -15.81 -9.60 21.15
N ARG A 310 -15.18 -8.43 21.05
CA ARG A 310 -14.61 -7.68 22.19
C ARG A 310 -15.61 -7.30 23.27
N ILE A 311 -16.79 -6.86 22.86
CA ILE A 311 -17.84 -6.50 23.81
C ILE A 311 -18.18 -7.75 24.63
N ALA A 312 -18.28 -8.90 23.99
CA ALA A 312 -18.53 -10.17 24.66
C ALA A 312 -17.36 -10.60 25.58
N PHE A 313 -16.10 -10.28 25.26
CA PHE A 313 -14.97 -10.47 26.19
C PHE A 313 -15.12 -9.60 27.44
N VAL A 314 -15.40 -8.31 27.24
CA VAL A 314 -15.57 -7.33 28.33
C VAL A 314 -16.80 -7.68 29.17
N GLU A 315 -17.91 -8.05 28.54
CA GLU A 315 -19.12 -8.58 29.17
C GLU A 315 -18.79 -9.81 30.02
N TYR A 316 -18.17 -10.84 29.43
CA TYR A 316 -17.83 -12.07 30.13
C TYR A 316 -16.92 -11.83 31.34
N LEU A 317 -15.90 -10.97 31.17
CA LEU A 317 -15.02 -10.59 32.28
C LEU A 317 -15.75 -9.80 33.35
N LEU A 318 -16.65 -8.88 32.98
CA LEU A 318 -17.43 -8.12 33.95
C LEU A 318 -18.45 -9.01 34.69
N GLU A 319 -19.00 -10.03 34.03
CA GLU A 319 -19.92 -11.01 34.64
C GLU A 319 -19.20 -11.97 35.60
N LYS A 320 -18.01 -12.44 35.23
CA LYS A 320 -17.26 -13.43 36.03
C LYS A 320 -16.55 -12.82 37.23
N SER A 321 -16.54 -11.51 37.35
CA SER A 321 -15.54 -10.85 38.16
C SER A 321 -16.15 -9.75 39.05
N ASP A 322 -16.30 -10.05 40.35
CA ASP A 322 -16.24 -9.04 41.44
C ASP A 322 -14.82 -8.42 41.55
N PHE A 323 -13.89 -9.04 40.83
CA PHE A 323 -12.45 -8.90 40.69
C PHE A 323 -11.91 -7.50 40.33
N LEU A 324 -12.63 -6.68 39.57
CA LEU A 324 -12.13 -5.35 39.20
C LEU A 324 -12.11 -4.36 40.36
N MET A 325 -12.70 -4.75 41.49
CA MET A 325 -12.81 -3.91 42.68
C MET A 325 -11.73 -4.22 43.72
N SER A 326 -10.86 -5.22 43.52
CA SER A 326 -9.96 -5.73 44.58
C SER A 326 -8.48 -5.33 44.46
N GLY A 327 -8.10 -4.47 43.51
CA GLY A 327 -6.73 -4.00 43.38
C GLY A 327 -6.44 -2.75 44.23
N ASP A 328 -6.29 -2.88 45.55
CA ASP A 328 -5.77 -1.92 46.57
C ASP A 328 -6.16 -0.42 46.52
N SER A 329 -6.86 0.05 45.51
CA SER A 329 -7.41 1.39 45.42
C SER A 329 -8.83 1.34 45.99
N LEU A 330 -8.97 1.78 47.23
CA LEU A 330 -10.25 2.08 47.88
C LEU A 330 -11.18 3.01 47.05
N SER A 331 -10.68 3.61 45.97
CA SER A 331 -11.49 4.33 45.00
C SER A 331 -12.18 3.35 44.03
N LYS A 332 -13.51 3.24 44.13
CA LYS A 332 -14.41 2.62 43.12
C LYS A 332 -14.42 3.43 41.80
N VAL A 333 -13.26 3.76 41.25
CA VAL A 333 -13.10 4.68 40.11
C VAL A 333 -12.43 3.94 38.96
N VAL A 334 -13.12 3.80 37.83
CA VAL A 334 -12.58 3.22 36.59
C VAL A 334 -12.09 4.34 35.68
N ILE A 335 -10.82 4.32 35.26
CA ILE A 335 -10.20 5.38 34.45
C ILE A 335 -10.18 5.01 32.95
N VAL A 336 -11.09 5.56 32.16
CA VAL A 336 -11.30 5.11 30.76
C VAL A 336 -10.67 6.09 29.75
N PRO A 337 -9.58 5.72 29.05
CA PRO A 337 -9.00 6.57 28.01
C PRO A 337 -9.82 6.51 26.71
N ILE A 338 -10.63 7.54 26.44
CA ILE A 338 -11.60 7.60 25.32
C ILE A 338 -10.97 7.36 23.94
N PRO A 339 -9.80 7.94 23.61
CA PRO A 339 -9.23 7.79 22.26
C PRO A 339 -8.95 6.32 21.92
N ALA A 340 -8.44 5.57 22.89
CA ALA A 340 -7.99 4.20 22.70
C ALA A 340 -9.15 3.19 22.58
N TRP A 341 -10.35 3.51 23.06
CA TRP A 341 -11.44 2.54 23.22
C TRP A 341 -12.48 2.70 22.11
N SER A 342 -13.06 1.60 21.61
CA SER A 342 -14.15 1.70 20.64
C SER A 342 -15.42 2.30 21.27
N TYR A 343 -16.27 2.90 20.44
CA TYR A 343 -17.55 3.46 20.88
C TYR A 343 -18.41 2.43 21.62
N GLU A 344 -18.43 1.19 21.13
CA GLU A 344 -19.26 0.12 21.65
C GLU A 344 -18.82 -0.32 23.05
N ILE A 345 -17.50 -0.41 23.29
CA ILE A 345 -16.97 -0.72 24.64
C ILE A 345 -17.26 0.44 25.58
N LEU A 346 -17.03 1.69 25.14
CA LEU A 346 -17.34 2.86 25.96
C LEU A 346 -18.83 2.90 26.32
N LYS A 347 -19.72 2.65 25.36
CA LYS A 347 -21.16 2.58 25.57
C LYS A 347 -21.53 1.50 26.59
N TYR A 348 -20.95 0.31 26.45
CA TYR A 348 -21.18 -0.80 27.38
C TYR A 348 -20.70 -0.45 28.80
N LEU A 349 -19.50 0.13 28.94
CA LEU A 349 -18.99 0.56 30.24
C LEU A 349 -19.86 1.63 30.90
N CYS A 350 -20.32 2.63 30.14
CA CYS A 350 -21.21 3.67 30.67
C CYS A 350 -22.50 3.05 31.19
N TRP A 351 -23.10 2.15 30.41
CA TRP A 351 -24.31 1.44 30.84
C TRP A 351 -24.06 0.58 32.08
N TYR A 352 -22.99 -0.23 32.08
CA TYR A 352 -22.70 -1.16 33.16
C TYR A 352 -22.36 -0.47 34.49
N TYR A 353 -21.49 0.53 34.47
CA TYR A 353 -20.99 1.17 35.68
C TYR A 353 -21.82 2.37 36.13
N ILE A 354 -22.19 3.26 35.20
CA ILE A 354 -22.89 4.51 35.54
C ILE A 354 -24.39 4.22 35.73
N ASP A 355 -25.04 3.65 34.71
CA ASP A 355 -26.48 3.36 34.79
C ASP A 355 -26.76 2.23 35.80
N GLY A 356 -25.85 1.25 35.90
CA GLY A 356 -25.88 0.18 36.90
C GLY A 356 -25.46 0.59 38.33
N LYS A 357 -25.01 1.84 38.55
CA LYS A 357 -24.53 2.39 39.85
C LYS A 357 -23.47 1.54 40.55
N ARG A 358 -22.61 0.84 39.80
CA ARG A 358 -21.60 -0.09 40.35
C ARG A 358 -20.30 0.61 40.74
N ALA A 359 -19.90 1.64 39.99
CA ALA A 359 -18.66 2.41 40.22
C ALA A 359 -18.73 3.81 39.59
N GLU A 360 -17.86 4.72 40.02
CA GLU A 360 -17.60 5.99 39.35
C GLU A 360 -16.73 5.73 38.11
N VAL A 361 -17.10 6.27 36.94
CA VAL A 361 -16.28 6.19 35.72
C VAL A 361 -15.67 7.55 35.47
N ARG A 362 -14.34 7.64 35.47
CA ARG A 362 -13.61 8.84 35.07
C ARG A 362 -13.03 8.65 33.69
N PHE A 363 -13.55 9.38 32.73
CA PHE A 363 -12.97 9.41 31.40
C PHE A 363 -11.70 10.27 31.39
N THR A 364 -10.70 9.85 30.62
CA THR A 364 -9.48 10.65 30.38
C THR A 364 -9.27 10.85 28.89
N ALA A 365 -8.92 12.08 28.51
CA ALA A 365 -8.52 12.44 27.16
C ALA A 365 -6.99 12.53 27.11
N ASN A 366 -6.30 11.38 27.25
CA ASN A 366 -4.83 11.37 27.33
C ASN A 366 -4.13 11.67 25.98
N PHE A 367 -4.87 11.80 24.87
CA PHE A 367 -4.28 11.95 23.52
C PHE A 367 -5.05 12.94 22.65
N HIS A 368 -4.30 13.90 22.07
CA HIS A 368 -4.47 14.75 20.87
C HIS A 368 -5.87 15.15 20.32
N GLY A 369 -6.97 14.93 21.04
CA GLY A 369 -8.32 15.22 20.54
C GLY A 369 -8.84 14.20 19.51
N ASP A 370 -8.19 13.03 19.35
CA ASP A 370 -8.57 12.05 18.30
C ASP A 370 -10.03 11.58 18.40
N PHE A 371 -10.62 11.57 19.59
CA PHE A 371 -12.04 11.21 19.71
C PHE A 371 -12.98 12.27 19.11
N LEU A 372 -12.51 13.50 18.89
CA LEU A 372 -13.26 14.55 18.18
C LEU A 372 -13.41 14.24 16.68
N LYS A 373 -12.89 13.11 16.20
CA LYS A 373 -13.16 12.55 14.86
C LYS A 373 -14.37 11.60 14.84
N ASP A 374 -14.89 11.21 16.01
CA ASP A 374 -16.00 10.25 16.15
C ASP A 374 -17.23 10.86 16.84
N LEU A 375 -18.25 11.17 16.05
CA LEU A 375 -19.52 11.75 16.53
C LEU A 375 -20.22 10.85 17.56
N LYS A 376 -20.08 9.52 17.48
CA LYS A 376 -20.74 8.60 18.42
C LYS A 376 -20.11 8.72 19.81
N LYS A 377 -18.78 8.84 19.90
CA LYS A 377 -18.07 9.08 21.17
C LYS A 377 -18.44 10.42 21.79
N ILE A 378 -18.59 11.47 20.98
CA ILE A 378 -19.01 12.79 21.45
C ILE A 378 -20.41 12.74 22.06
N LYS A 379 -21.37 12.11 21.39
CA LYS A 379 -22.74 11.90 21.92
C LYS A 379 -22.74 11.14 23.23
N LEU A 380 -21.82 10.18 23.39
CA LEU A 380 -21.66 9.44 24.63
C LEU A 380 -21.15 10.36 25.76
N LEU A 381 -20.14 11.19 25.49
CA LEU A 381 -19.61 12.13 26.48
C LEU A 381 -20.58 13.25 26.82
N GLU A 382 -21.39 13.71 25.87
CA GLU A 382 -22.48 14.65 26.17
C GLU A 382 -23.41 14.09 27.25
N LYS A 383 -23.76 12.80 27.16
CA LYS A 383 -24.63 12.12 28.12
C LYS A 383 -23.93 11.86 29.47
N TYR A 384 -22.67 11.43 29.46
CA TYR A 384 -22.03 10.87 30.65
C TYR A 384 -20.89 11.72 31.25
N ASN A 385 -20.28 12.64 30.50
CA ASN A 385 -19.17 13.49 30.97
C ASN A 385 -19.03 14.81 30.16
N MET A 386 -20.03 15.68 30.27
CA MET A 386 -20.04 17.00 29.63
C MET A 386 -18.81 17.88 30.02
N PRO A 387 -18.33 17.91 31.28
CA PRO A 387 -17.13 18.69 31.62
C PRO A 387 -15.88 18.32 30.81
N LEU A 388 -15.62 17.03 30.59
CA LEU A 388 -14.48 16.59 29.78
C LEU A 388 -14.65 16.95 28.30
N LEU A 389 -15.88 16.85 27.76
CA LEU A 389 -16.15 17.24 26.39
C LEU A 389 -15.88 18.74 26.17
N LYS A 390 -16.25 19.59 27.13
CA LYS A 390 -15.95 21.03 27.13
C LYS A 390 -14.44 21.29 27.12
N ASP A 391 -13.73 20.74 28.11
CA ASP A 391 -12.28 20.91 28.27
C ASP A 391 -11.50 20.42 27.03
N THR A 392 -11.93 19.31 26.43
CA THR A 392 -11.31 18.80 25.20
C THR A 392 -11.59 19.72 24.01
N THR A 393 -12.84 20.17 23.82
CA THR A 393 -13.20 21.01 22.67
C THR A 393 -12.47 22.35 22.69
N GLU A 394 -12.19 22.91 23.87
CA GLU A 394 -11.41 24.16 24.00
C GLU A 394 -9.93 23.98 23.59
N LYS A 395 -9.37 22.81 23.91
CA LYS A 395 -7.95 22.51 23.71
C LYS A 395 -7.61 22.06 22.30
N TYR A 396 -8.51 21.29 21.66
CA TYR A 396 -8.20 20.58 20.43
C TYR A 396 -9.03 21.04 19.23
N THR A 397 -8.54 20.72 18.03
CA THR A 397 -9.16 21.08 16.77
C THR A 397 -10.07 19.96 16.28
N VAL A 398 -11.23 20.33 15.75
CA VAL A 398 -12.21 19.44 15.15
C VAL A 398 -11.96 19.34 13.65
N GLU A 399 -11.71 18.12 13.18
CA GLU A 399 -11.42 17.87 11.75
C GLU A 399 -12.66 17.61 10.89
N ASN A 400 -13.80 17.34 11.53
CA ASN A 400 -15.04 16.95 10.85
C ASN A 400 -16.14 18.01 11.06
N LEU A 401 -16.66 18.58 9.98
CA LEU A 401 -17.64 19.66 10.09
C LEU A 401 -18.98 19.23 10.69
N ASN A 402 -19.40 17.98 10.48
CA ASN A 402 -20.61 17.45 11.12
C ASN A 402 -20.45 17.40 12.64
N ILE A 403 -19.24 17.15 13.12
CA ILE A 403 -18.92 17.21 14.54
C ILE A 403 -18.92 18.66 15.02
N ALA A 404 -18.34 19.59 14.28
CA ALA A 404 -18.36 21.02 14.65
C ALA A 404 -19.81 21.55 14.74
N LYS A 405 -20.66 21.24 13.74
CA LYS A 405 -22.10 21.53 13.73
C LYS A 405 -22.81 20.94 14.94
N TYR A 406 -22.47 19.71 15.32
CA TYR A 406 -23.04 19.06 16.49
C TYR A 406 -22.62 19.75 17.79
N LEU A 407 -21.33 20.03 17.95
CA LEU A 407 -20.77 20.70 19.13
C LEU A 407 -21.33 22.10 19.33
N ASP A 408 -21.57 22.85 18.25
CA ASP A 408 -22.19 24.17 18.31
C ASP A 408 -23.60 24.12 18.92
N LYS A 409 -24.36 23.06 18.62
CA LYS A 409 -25.71 22.86 19.18
C LYS A 409 -25.70 22.54 20.67
N ILE A 410 -24.71 21.77 21.16
CA ILE A 410 -24.74 21.19 22.52
C ILE A 410 -23.87 21.93 23.53
N LEU A 411 -22.82 22.62 23.10
CA LEU A 411 -21.91 23.34 23.99
C LEU A 411 -22.43 24.75 24.30
N PRO A 412 -22.06 25.34 25.45
CA PRO A 412 -22.25 26.76 25.73
C PRO A 412 -21.59 27.65 24.66
N LYS A 413 -22.17 28.83 24.41
CA LYS A 413 -21.74 29.75 23.34
C LYS A 413 -20.34 30.32 23.56
N GLU A 414 -19.88 30.33 24.80
CA GLU A 414 -18.58 30.84 25.23
C GLU A 414 -17.43 29.90 24.83
N ILE A 415 -17.72 28.64 24.52
CA ILE A 415 -16.71 27.64 24.16
C ILE A 415 -16.38 27.75 22.67
N PRO A 416 -15.15 28.15 22.31
CA PRO A 416 -14.73 28.19 20.92
C PRO A 416 -14.57 26.77 20.36
N ILE A 417 -14.94 26.60 19.10
CA ILE A 417 -14.78 25.38 18.32
C ILE A 417 -13.73 25.67 17.26
N LYS A 418 -12.52 25.15 17.48
CA LYS A 418 -11.44 25.22 16.49
C LYS A 418 -11.72 24.20 15.39
N VAL A 419 -11.81 24.60 14.14
CA VAL A 419 -12.10 23.71 13.01
C VAL A 419 -10.93 23.70 12.03
N TYR A 420 -10.50 22.50 11.62
CA TYR A 420 -9.51 22.30 10.57
C TYR A 420 -10.07 21.32 9.55
N LEU A 421 -10.45 21.79 8.36
CA LEU A 421 -10.98 20.89 7.34
C LEU A 421 -9.87 20.38 6.41
N GLU A 422 -9.86 19.07 6.22
CA GLU A 422 -9.12 18.45 5.12
C GLU A 422 -9.83 18.75 3.81
N ALA A 423 -9.18 19.52 2.92
CA ALA A 423 -9.80 19.94 1.66
C ALA A 423 -10.23 18.78 0.75
N TYR A 424 -9.64 17.60 0.90
CA TYR A 424 -10.00 16.42 0.12
C TYR A 424 -11.45 15.96 0.39
N SER A 425 -11.91 16.01 1.64
CA SER A 425 -13.24 15.53 2.04
C SER A 425 -14.32 16.62 2.07
N SER A 426 -13.94 17.89 1.92
CA SER A 426 -14.87 19.02 1.94
C SER A 426 -15.84 19.01 0.77
N THR A 427 -17.11 19.32 1.06
CA THR A 427 -18.18 19.57 0.08
C THR A 427 -18.51 21.06 -0.04
N ILE A 428 -19.26 21.45 -1.08
CA ILE A 428 -19.79 22.81 -1.22
C ILE A 428 -20.57 23.24 0.02
N THR A 429 -21.39 22.35 0.59
CA THR A 429 -22.18 22.63 1.80
C THR A 429 -21.31 22.86 3.05
N ASP A 430 -20.09 22.32 3.05
CA ASP A 430 -19.14 22.54 4.13
C ASP A 430 -18.51 23.93 4.02
N ILE A 431 -18.20 24.36 2.79
CA ILE A 431 -17.70 25.71 2.50
C ILE A 431 -18.75 26.77 2.86
N ASP A 432 -20.02 26.56 2.50
CA ASP A 432 -21.11 27.46 2.86
C ASP A 432 -21.25 27.62 4.37
N PHE A 433 -21.30 26.50 5.09
CA PHE A 433 -21.42 26.53 6.54
C PHE A 433 -20.26 27.28 7.19
N LEU A 434 -19.02 27.04 6.75
CA LEU A 434 -17.89 27.80 7.25
C LEU A 434 -18.13 29.27 6.96
N PHE A 435 -18.35 29.66 5.72
CA PHE A 435 -18.49 31.06 5.34
C PHE A 435 -19.59 31.80 6.12
N GLU A 436 -20.78 31.21 6.26
CA GLU A 436 -21.89 31.75 7.07
C GLU A 436 -21.47 31.98 8.54
N ASN A 437 -20.55 31.17 9.04
CA ASN A 437 -20.01 31.26 10.40
C ASN A 437 -18.67 31.99 10.51
N SER A 438 -18.16 32.63 9.45
CA SER A 438 -16.85 33.33 9.46
C SER A 438 -16.77 34.53 10.38
N ARG A 439 -17.91 35.13 10.67
CA ARG A 439 -18.02 36.23 11.64
C ARG A 439 -18.40 35.76 13.04
N ASN A 440 -18.68 34.46 13.21
CA ASN A 440 -19.05 33.91 14.49
C ASN A 440 -17.75 33.63 15.27
N PRO A 441 -17.44 34.39 16.35
CA PRO A 441 -16.20 34.22 17.11
C PRO A 441 -16.08 32.84 17.76
N ARG A 442 -17.18 32.10 17.81
CA ARG A 442 -17.23 30.72 18.26
C ARG A 442 -16.47 29.77 17.33
N PHE A 443 -16.52 29.96 16.02
CA PHE A 443 -15.81 29.10 15.09
C PHE A 443 -14.45 29.70 14.77
N GLN A 444 -13.38 29.02 15.19
CA GLN A 444 -12.01 29.43 14.92
C GLN A 444 -11.43 28.56 13.82
N TYR A 445 -11.31 29.09 12.62
CA TYR A 445 -10.68 28.40 11.51
C TYR A 445 -9.91 29.37 10.62
N ASP A 446 -8.88 28.85 9.96
CA ASP A 446 -8.02 29.63 9.07
C ASP A 446 -8.51 29.47 7.62
N LEU A 447 -9.27 30.47 7.15
CA LEU A 447 -9.77 30.49 5.76
C LEU A 447 -8.66 30.57 4.72
N VAL A 448 -7.52 31.18 5.06
CA VAL A 448 -6.37 31.26 4.16
C VAL A 448 -5.77 29.88 3.99
N MET A 449 -5.57 29.16 5.10
CA MET A 449 -5.10 27.77 5.08
C MET A 449 -6.08 26.85 4.34
N LEU A 450 -7.39 26.98 4.58
CA LEU A 450 -8.41 26.20 3.87
C LEU A 450 -8.34 26.44 2.37
N THR A 451 -8.25 27.70 1.94
CA THR A 451 -8.14 28.08 0.53
C THR A 451 -6.87 27.50 -0.09
N ARG A 452 -5.73 27.60 0.59
CA ARG A 452 -4.46 26.97 0.15
C ARG A 452 -4.60 25.46 0.01
N ASN A 453 -5.24 24.79 0.97
CA ASN A 453 -5.47 23.36 0.94
C ASN A 453 -6.38 22.95 -0.22
N ILE A 454 -7.43 23.70 -0.52
CA ILE A 454 -8.34 23.45 -1.65
C ILE A 454 -7.57 23.53 -2.98
N VAL A 455 -6.74 24.56 -3.15
CA VAL A 455 -5.89 24.72 -4.35
C VAL A 455 -4.85 23.60 -4.44
N ASN A 456 -4.15 23.30 -3.35
CA ASN A 456 -3.11 22.26 -3.32
C ASN A 456 -3.67 20.86 -3.66
N ASN A 457 -4.88 20.56 -3.21
CA ASN A 457 -5.54 19.28 -3.50
C ASN A 457 -6.22 19.25 -4.88
N GLY A 458 -6.14 20.33 -5.66
CA GLY A 458 -6.66 20.38 -7.02
C GLY A 458 -8.19 20.35 -7.12
N ARG A 459 -8.91 20.82 -6.09
CA ARG A 459 -10.39 20.79 -6.03
C ARG A 459 -11.01 21.95 -6.83
N LEU A 460 -10.92 21.88 -8.16
CA LEU A 460 -11.42 22.92 -9.06
C LEU A 460 -12.89 23.28 -8.82
N ASP A 461 -13.72 22.28 -8.52
CA ASP A 461 -15.14 22.45 -8.19
C ASP A 461 -15.37 23.43 -7.02
N LEU A 462 -14.57 23.31 -5.96
CA LEU A 462 -14.65 24.20 -4.81
C LEU A 462 -14.02 25.57 -5.10
N ILE A 463 -12.97 25.61 -5.91
CA ILE A 463 -12.31 26.86 -6.32
C ILE A 463 -13.30 27.71 -7.12
N GLU A 464 -13.90 27.15 -8.17
CA GLU A 464 -14.91 27.81 -9.00
C GLU A 464 -16.09 28.28 -8.14
N TYR A 465 -16.60 27.42 -7.26
CA TYR A 465 -17.68 27.80 -6.35
C TYR A 465 -17.34 28.99 -5.44
N ILE A 466 -16.17 28.95 -4.80
CA ILE A 466 -15.72 30.04 -3.91
C ILE A 466 -15.55 31.34 -4.69
N TRP A 467 -15.01 31.25 -5.90
CA TRP A 467 -14.63 32.41 -6.70
C TRP A 467 -15.80 33.07 -7.44
N ASP A 468 -16.70 32.27 -8.02
CA ASP A 468 -17.77 32.75 -8.87
C ASP A 468 -19.05 33.05 -8.07
N GLU A 469 -19.39 32.18 -7.10
CA GLU A 469 -20.68 32.27 -6.38
C GLU A 469 -20.59 32.98 -5.03
N LYS A 470 -19.38 33.17 -4.46
CA LYS A 470 -19.18 33.71 -3.10
C LYS A 470 -18.18 34.88 -3.06
N PRO A 471 -18.43 36.01 -3.72
CA PRO A 471 -17.51 37.17 -3.71
C PRO A 471 -17.24 37.72 -2.30
N GLY A 472 -18.20 37.55 -1.37
CA GLY A 472 -18.01 37.93 0.03
C GLY A 472 -16.97 37.09 0.78
N TYR A 473 -16.79 35.81 0.39
CA TYR A 473 -15.72 34.95 0.92
C TYR A 473 -14.37 35.49 0.49
N LEU A 474 -14.22 35.72 -0.81
CA LEU A 474 -13.01 36.28 -1.37
C LEU A 474 -12.65 37.60 -0.72
N ALA A 475 -13.58 38.53 -0.58
CA ALA A 475 -13.30 39.81 0.09
C ALA A 475 -12.66 39.66 1.48
N HIS A 476 -12.99 38.59 2.22
CA HIS A 476 -12.43 38.30 3.53
C HIS A 476 -11.00 37.74 3.47
N VAL A 477 -10.74 36.77 2.58
CA VAL A 477 -9.41 36.14 2.44
C VAL A 477 -8.46 36.93 1.52
N TYR A 478 -8.97 37.74 0.60
CA TYR A 478 -8.23 38.41 -0.46
C TYR A 478 -7.07 39.27 0.08
N ASN A 479 -7.31 39.96 1.19
CA ASN A 479 -6.29 40.80 1.82
C ASN A 479 -5.20 40.00 2.56
N GLN A 480 -5.45 38.72 2.83
CA GLN A 480 -4.55 37.82 3.55
C GLN A 480 -3.86 36.81 2.62
N LEU A 481 -4.42 36.58 1.43
CA LEU A 481 -3.86 35.67 0.43
C LEU A 481 -2.66 36.33 -0.26
N ASP A 482 -1.50 35.69 -0.12
CA ASP A 482 -0.37 35.94 -1.01
C ASP A 482 -0.63 35.23 -2.34
N PHE A 483 -1.14 35.96 -3.33
CA PHE A 483 -1.43 35.43 -4.67
C PHE A 483 -0.20 34.86 -5.37
N LYS A 484 1.01 35.34 -5.04
CA LYS A 484 2.25 34.74 -5.58
C LYS A 484 2.41 33.32 -5.03
N GLN A 485 2.19 33.15 -3.73
CA GLN A 485 2.25 31.83 -3.09
C GLN A 485 1.09 30.94 -3.57
N LEU A 486 -0.12 31.47 -3.72
CA LEU A 486 -1.27 30.72 -4.21
C LEU A 486 -1.05 30.18 -5.62
N LEU A 487 -0.43 30.99 -6.49
CA LEU A 487 -0.02 30.56 -7.83
C LEU A 487 1.01 29.42 -7.76
N SER A 488 2.02 29.50 -6.90
CA SER A 488 2.95 28.38 -6.66
C SER A 488 2.23 27.10 -6.20
N ILE A 489 1.31 27.22 -5.22
CA ILE A 489 0.54 26.07 -4.73
C ILE A 489 -0.32 25.45 -5.84
N SER A 490 -0.87 26.26 -6.75
CA SER A 490 -1.64 25.74 -7.90
C SER A 490 -0.77 24.94 -8.87
N ILE A 491 0.51 25.27 -9.00
CA ILE A 491 1.47 24.49 -9.80
C ILE A 491 1.80 23.18 -9.08
N ASP A 492 2.06 23.23 -7.77
CA ASP A 492 2.33 22.06 -6.92
C ASP A 492 1.19 21.04 -6.91
N SER A 493 -0.05 21.50 -7.10
CA SER A 493 -1.23 20.63 -7.20
C SER A 493 -1.16 19.62 -8.37
N ASN A 494 -0.28 19.85 -9.34
CA ASN A 494 -0.16 19.06 -10.57
C ASN A 494 -1.47 18.98 -11.39
N ARG A 495 -2.36 19.97 -11.26
CA ARG A 495 -3.60 20.09 -12.04
C ARG A 495 -3.56 21.35 -12.89
N PHE A 496 -3.39 21.18 -14.21
CA PHE A 496 -3.25 22.31 -15.13
C PHE A 496 -4.49 23.23 -15.10
N GLU A 497 -5.67 22.66 -14.97
CA GLU A 497 -6.94 23.38 -14.91
C GLU A 497 -7.01 24.30 -13.69
N VAL A 498 -6.50 23.85 -12.54
CA VAL A 498 -6.44 24.65 -11.30
C VAL A 498 -5.42 25.78 -11.43
N PHE A 499 -4.23 25.48 -11.96
CA PHE A 499 -3.24 26.51 -12.26
C PHE A 499 -3.81 27.57 -13.24
N GLN A 500 -4.45 27.12 -14.31
CA GLN A 500 -5.03 28.00 -15.33
C GLN A 500 -6.14 28.88 -14.73
N PHE A 501 -7.02 28.32 -13.89
CA PHE A 501 -8.04 29.07 -13.20
C PHE A 501 -7.44 30.16 -12.31
N ILE A 502 -6.49 29.80 -11.43
CA ILE A 502 -5.84 30.73 -10.50
C ILE A 502 -5.06 31.81 -11.26
N TRP A 503 -4.35 31.44 -12.33
CA TRP A 503 -3.64 32.38 -13.20
C TRP A 503 -4.60 33.40 -13.82
N ASN A 504 -5.67 32.93 -14.48
CA ASN A 504 -6.66 33.79 -15.13
C ASN A 504 -7.32 34.75 -14.13
N TYR A 505 -7.63 34.25 -12.93
CA TYR A 505 -8.14 35.10 -11.86
C TYR A 505 -7.14 36.20 -11.47
N CYS A 506 -5.87 35.83 -11.24
CA CYS A 506 -4.83 36.78 -10.87
C CYS A 506 -4.61 37.86 -11.95
N GLN A 507 -4.86 37.57 -13.23
CA GLN A 507 -4.75 38.57 -14.31
C GLN A 507 -5.93 39.54 -14.38
N ARG A 508 -7.12 39.16 -13.89
CA ARG A 508 -8.32 40.03 -13.90
C ARG A 508 -8.32 41.02 -12.73
N GLU A 509 -7.71 40.65 -11.62
CA GLU A 509 -7.72 41.44 -10.39
C GLU A 509 -6.72 42.61 -10.39
N SER A 510 -6.95 43.57 -9.49
CA SER A 510 -6.15 44.81 -9.36
C SER A 510 -4.65 44.60 -9.04
N LYS A 511 -4.19 43.35 -8.83
CA LYS A 511 -2.80 42.99 -8.50
C LYS A 511 -2.30 41.86 -9.41
N PRO A 512 -1.99 42.14 -10.70
CA PRO A 512 -1.54 41.11 -11.62
C PRO A 512 -0.24 40.46 -11.15
N VAL A 513 -0.29 39.14 -10.98
CA VAL A 513 0.90 38.33 -10.65
C VAL A 513 1.69 38.10 -11.93
N LYS A 514 2.99 38.41 -11.90
CA LYS A 514 3.91 38.07 -12.99
C LYS A 514 4.44 36.66 -12.81
N LEU A 515 4.41 35.86 -13.88
CA LEU A 515 5.18 34.61 -13.93
C LEU A 515 6.67 34.92 -13.77
N ARG A 516 7.44 33.93 -13.30
CA ARG A 516 8.87 34.03 -13.00
C ARG A 516 9.52 32.70 -13.34
N LYS A 517 10.84 32.71 -13.54
CA LYS A 517 11.63 31.48 -13.73
C LYS A 517 11.34 30.42 -12.67
N SER A 518 11.19 30.83 -11.40
CA SER A 518 10.85 29.92 -10.29
C SER A 518 9.53 29.16 -10.47
N HIS A 519 8.53 29.74 -11.16
CA HIS A 519 7.27 29.04 -11.44
C HIS A 519 7.45 27.97 -12.52
N LEU A 520 8.29 28.23 -13.53
CA LEU A 520 8.64 27.21 -14.53
C LEU A 520 9.44 26.08 -13.87
N HIS A 521 10.40 26.40 -13.00
CA HIS A 521 11.17 25.39 -12.26
C HIS A 521 10.22 24.51 -11.45
N LEU A 522 9.27 25.11 -10.73
CA LEU A 522 8.27 24.37 -9.96
C LEU A 522 7.39 23.47 -10.83
N ALA A 523 6.94 23.97 -12.00
CA ALA A 523 6.12 23.19 -12.92
C ALA A 523 6.89 22.00 -13.51
N LEU A 524 8.19 22.20 -13.76
CA LEU A 524 9.09 21.14 -14.17
C LEU A 524 9.27 20.13 -13.03
N ASP A 525 9.54 20.58 -11.80
CA ASP A 525 9.72 19.77 -10.57
C ASP A 525 8.54 18.80 -10.36
N VAL A 526 7.33 19.30 -10.58
CA VAL A 526 6.07 18.54 -10.48
C VAL A 526 5.84 17.62 -11.68
N GLY A 527 6.48 17.88 -12.82
CA GLY A 527 6.38 17.09 -14.05
C GLY A 527 5.15 17.38 -14.90
N ASN A 528 4.51 18.55 -14.73
CA ASN A 528 3.29 18.91 -15.46
C ASN A 528 3.62 19.59 -16.80
N LEU A 529 3.59 18.84 -17.89
CA LEU A 529 3.94 19.33 -19.22
C LEU A 529 3.07 20.51 -19.70
N GLU A 530 1.77 20.48 -19.43
CA GLU A 530 0.86 21.54 -19.90
C GLU A 530 1.08 22.85 -19.14
N THR A 531 1.30 22.77 -17.82
CA THR A 531 1.72 23.94 -17.03
C THR A 531 3.07 24.47 -17.50
N CYS A 532 4.03 23.61 -17.83
CA CYS A 532 5.33 24.02 -18.37
C CYS A 532 5.20 24.76 -19.70
N LYS A 533 4.47 24.19 -20.67
CA LYS A 533 4.19 24.83 -21.97
C LYS A 533 3.57 26.20 -21.80
N PHE A 534 2.57 26.29 -20.92
CA PHE A 534 1.89 27.54 -20.62
C PHE A 534 2.86 28.56 -20.04
N ILE A 535 3.57 28.23 -18.96
CA ILE A 535 4.50 29.18 -18.33
C ILE A 535 5.60 29.61 -19.30
N HIS A 536 6.14 28.68 -20.08
CA HIS A 536 7.18 28.95 -21.07
C HIS A 536 6.70 29.94 -22.14
N SER A 537 5.47 29.81 -22.65
CA SER A 537 4.92 30.72 -23.67
C SER A 537 4.78 32.17 -23.19
N TYR A 538 4.78 32.40 -21.87
CA TYR A 538 4.69 33.74 -21.28
C TYR A 538 6.03 34.35 -20.86
N LEU A 539 7.12 33.57 -20.78
CA LEU A 539 8.33 34.01 -20.08
C LEU A 539 9.56 34.30 -20.96
N GLU A 540 9.56 34.05 -22.28
CA GLU A 540 10.72 34.30 -23.17
C GLU A 540 12.08 33.96 -22.50
N LEU A 541 12.18 32.76 -21.92
CA LEU A 541 13.32 32.43 -21.05
C LEU A 541 14.44 31.76 -21.83
N ASN A 542 15.67 32.23 -21.58
CA ASN A 542 16.89 31.48 -21.84
C ASN A 542 17.43 30.88 -20.52
N GLY A 543 18.09 29.71 -20.61
CA GLY A 543 18.90 29.14 -19.53
C GLY A 543 18.16 28.23 -18.53
N ILE A 544 17.26 27.37 -18.99
CA ILE A 544 16.66 26.30 -18.14
C ILE A 544 17.36 24.94 -18.28
N ALA A 545 18.44 24.88 -19.07
CA ALA A 545 19.35 23.75 -19.25
C ALA A 545 19.56 22.92 -17.98
N HIS A 546 20.16 23.57 -16.98
CA HIS A 546 20.74 22.93 -15.80
C HIS A 546 19.73 22.11 -14.99
N ILE A 547 18.43 22.37 -15.14
CA ILE A 547 17.35 21.70 -14.42
C ILE A 547 16.97 20.38 -15.10
N ILE A 548 17.25 20.19 -16.39
CA ILE A 548 16.93 18.96 -17.13
C ILE A 548 17.61 17.74 -16.49
N ASN A 549 18.82 17.91 -15.93
CA ASN A 549 19.55 16.84 -15.28
C ASN A 549 18.81 16.28 -14.05
N SER A 550 18.08 17.11 -13.30
CA SER A 550 17.23 16.64 -12.20
C SER A 550 15.95 15.95 -12.68
N PHE A 551 15.54 16.15 -13.94
CA PHE A 551 14.32 15.54 -14.50
C PHE A 551 14.49 14.20 -15.16
N ILE A 552 15.67 13.92 -15.69
CA ILE A 552 15.93 12.64 -16.36
C ILE A 552 15.56 11.45 -15.46
N PRO A 553 15.89 11.42 -14.15
CA PRO A 553 15.48 10.33 -13.26
C PRO A 553 13.97 10.07 -13.19
N THR A 554 13.13 11.07 -13.49
CA THR A 554 11.66 10.93 -13.47
C THR A 554 11.12 10.07 -14.62
N GLY A 555 11.88 9.88 -15.70
CA GLY A 555 11.45 9.10 -16.86
C GLY A 555 10.39 9.80 -17.74
N ASN A 556 10.10 11.08 -17.52
CA ASN A 556 9.08 11.83 -18.28
C ASN A 556 9.60 12.30 -19.65
N LEU A 557 9.69 11.38 -20.60
CA LEU A 557 10.17 11.67 -21.97
C LEU A 557 9.44 12.84 -22.65
N PRO A 558 8.10 12.97 -22.63
CA PRO A 558 7.41 14.13 -23.22
C PRO A 558 7.89 15.48 -22.68
N LEU A 559 8.24 15.56 -21.40
CA LEU A 559 8.78 16.77 -20.79
C LEU A 559 10.20 17.05 -21.30
N ILE A 560 11.05 16.03 -21.38
CA ILE A 560 12.40 16.17 -21.95
C ILE A 560 12.33 16.60 -23.41
N GLN A 561 11.41 16.04 -24.20
CA GLN A 561 11.20 16.43 -25.59
C GLN A 561 10.80 17.90 -25.71
N PHE A 562 9.89 18.35 -24.86
CA PHE A 562 9.48 19.75 -24.80
C PHE A 562 10.65 20.68 -24.47
N ILE A 563 11.46 20.34 -23.45
CA ILE A 563 12.60 21.19 -23.09
C ILE A 563 13.66 21.17 -24.19
N HIS A 564 13.95 20.00 -24.77
CA HIS A 564 14.89 19.87 -25.89
C HIS A 564 14.48 20.72 -27.10
N TYR A 565 13.19 20.75 -27.42
CA TYR A 565 12.68 21.53 -28.55
C TYR A 565 12.92 23.04 -28.40
N TYR A 566 12.79 23.59 -27.19
CA TYR A 566 12.95 25.03 -26.94
C TYR A 566 14.34 25.44 -26.47
N HIS A 567 15.15 24.49 -26.00
CA HIS A 567 16.45 24.76 -25.38
C HIS A 567 17.52 23.77 -25.85
N SER A 568 17.57 23.44 -27.14
CA SER A 568 18.56 22.48 -27.67
C SER A 568 20.01 22.93 -27.46
N GLU A 569 20.28 24.24 -27.53
CA GLU A 569 21.63 24.82 -27.33
C GLU A 569 22.20 24.58 -25.92
N ASP A 570 21.30 24.30 -24.98
CA ASP A 570 21.54 24.12 -23.57
C ASP A 570 21.78 22.62 -23.21
N PHE A 571 21.81 21.72 -24.22
CA PHE A 571 22.02 20.29 -24.02
C PHE A 571 23.51 19.90 -23.89
N ASP A 572 24.05 19.84 -22.65
CA ASP A 572 25.36 19.29 -22.28
C ASP A 572 25.45 17.76 -22.11
N ARG A 573 26.69 17.28 -21.93
CA ARG A 573 26.99 15.85 -21.72
C ARG A 573 26.44 15.27 -20.40
N GLY A 574 26.07 16.13 -19.44
CA GLY A 574 25.52 15.72 -18.16
C GLY A 574 24.24 14.91 -18.30
N TYR A 575 23.47 15.11 -19.37
CA TYR A 575 22.21 14.39 -19.58
C TYR A 575 22.40 12.91 -19.86
N PHE A 576 23.40 12.53 -20.65
CA PHE A 576 23.71 11.12 -20.87
C PHE A 576 24.13 10.45 -19.56
N LYS A 577 24.98 11.11 -18.77
CA LYS A 577 25.36 10.63 -17.44
C LYS A 577 24.15 10.44 -16.52
N SER A 578 23.22 11.38 -16.53
CA SER A 578 21.98 11.30 -15.76
C SER A 578 21.09 10.14 -16.26
N CYS A 579 21.01 9.90 -17.57
CA CYS A 579 20.27 8.78 -18.15
C CYS A 579 20.89 7.44 -17.75
N LEU A 580 22.22 7.36 -17.73
CA LEU A 580 22.96 6.17 -17.28
C LEU A 580 22.70 5.89 -15.80
N ASN A 581 22.87 6.90 -14.94
CA ASN A 581 22.67 6.77 -13.50
C ASN A 581 21.23 6.38 -13.12
N SER A 582 20.25 6.81 -13.91
CA SER A 582 18.82 6.50 -13.69
C SER A 582 18.30 5.34 -14.53
N ASN A 583 19.12 4.76 -15.41
CA ASN A 583 18.78 3.71 -16.37
C ASN A 583 17.50 4.02 -17.20
N GLN A 584 17.41 5.24 -17.71
CA GLN A 584 16.26 5.73 -18.48
C GLN A 584 16.48 5.56 -19.99
N LEU A 585 16.33 4.32 -20.49
CA LEU A 585 16.62 3.98 -21.88
C LEU A 585 15.86 4.86 -22.90
N SER A 586 14.56 5.07 -22.74
CA SER A 586 13.79 5.85 -23.73
C SER A 586 14.26 7.30 -23.87
N ILE A 587 14.71 7.91 -22.76
CA ILE A 587 15.28 9.25 -22.79
C ILE A 587 16.66 9.21 -23.41
N TYR A 588 17.49 8.23 -23.04
CA TYR A 588 18.80 8.04 -23.65
C TYR A 588 18.72 7.90 -25.17
N GLN A 589 17.80 7.05 -25.67
CA GLN A 589 17.57 6.84 -27.10
C GLN A 589 17.20 8.14 -27.80
N TYR A 590 16.23 8.87 -27.24
CA TYR A 590 15.84 10.17 -27.77
C TYR A 590 17.03 11.13 -27.83
N LEU A 591 17.76 11.33 -26.74
CA LEU A 591 18.92 12.24 -26.73
C LEU A 591 20.02 11.79 -27.69
N PHE A 592 20.22 10.48 -27.83
CA PHE A 592 21.22 9.90 -28.72
C PHE A 592 20.90 10.14 -30.20
N GLU A 593 19.62 10.18 -30.58
CA GLU A 593 19.19 10.48 -31.96
C GLU A 593 19.42 11.94 -32.37
N PHE A 594 19.51 12.86 -31.40
CA PHE A 594 19.65 14.30 -31.63
C PHE A 594 21.02 14.87 -31.23
N ARG A 595 22.00 14.01 -30.93
CA ARG A 595 23.36 14.46 -30.62
C ARG A 595 24.09 14.88 -31.90
N ASP A 596 24.75 16.04 -31.86
CA ASP A 596 25.69 16.48 -32.89
C ASP A 596 27.14 16.14 -32.52
N ASP A 597 27.43 15.91 -31.23
CA ASP A 597 28.74 15.52 -30.73
C ASP A 597 28.86 13.99 -30.62
N GLY A 598 29.72 13.41 -31.46
CA GLY A 598 29.93 11.96 -31.55
C GLY A 598 30.69 11.33 -30.38
N ASP A 599 30.64 11.91 -29.17
CA ASP A 599 31.40 11.46 -28.00
C ASP A 599 30.44 10.84 -26.96
N VAL A 600 30.38 9.50 -26.87
CA VAL A 600 29.55 8.82 -25.86
C VAL A 600 30.36 8.58 -24.58
N GLU A 601 29.80 8.96 -23.42
CA GLU A 601 30.39 8.52 -22.15
C GLU A 601 30.47 6.99 -22.07
N SER A 602 31.63 6.46 -21.65
CA SER A 602 31.82 5.02 -21.52
C SER A 602 30.79 4.39 -20.57
N VAL A 603 29.94 3.52 -21.09
CA VAL A 603 28.92 2.81 -20.32
C VAL A 603 29.47 1.45 -19.87
N SER A 604 29.32 1.11 -18.59
CA SER A 604 29.53 -0.26 -18.13
C SER A 604 28.21 -1.03 -18.12
N PHE A 605 28.24 -2.27 -18.61
CA PHE A 605 27.09 -3.18 -18.60
C PHE A 605 26.49 -3.35 -17.19
N GLU A 606 27.33 -3.34 -16.16
CA GLU A 606 26.91 -3.48 -14.76
C GLU A 606 26.05 -2.30 -14.27
N LYS A 607 26.28 -1.09 -14.77
CA LYS A 607 25.56 0.12 -14.32
C LYS A 607 24.26 0.33 -15.07
N SER A 608 24.27 0.14 -16.39
CA SER A 608 23.12 0.48 -17.27
C SER A 608 23.03 -0.52 -18.43
N PRO A 609 22.66 -1.78 -18.18
CA PRO A 609 22.75 -2.86 -19.17
C PRO A 609 21.93 -2.58 -20.42
N GLN A 610 20.75 -1.98 -20.27
CA GLN A 610 19.85 -1.63 -21.37
C GLN A 610 20.47 -0.58 -22.32
N ILE A 611 21.11 0.44 -21.74
CA ILE A 611 21.76 1.49 -22.53
C ILE A 611 23.06 0.96 -23.17
N TYR A 612 23.79 0.09 -22.46
CA TYR A 612 24.97 -0.58 -23.00
C TYR A 612 24.65 -1.40 -24.26
N GLU A 613 23.57 -2.20 -24.22
CA GLU A 613 23.13 -2.99 -25.37
C GLU A 613 22.63 -2.10 -26.53
N TYR A 614 21.94 -1.01 -26.23
CA TYR A 614 21.54 -0.02 -27.23
C TYR A 614 22.75 0.58 -27.95
N LEU A 615 23.80 0.95 -27.21
CA LEU A 615 25.04 1.46 -27.80
C LEU A 615 25.75 0.41 -28.66
N LEU A 616 25.83 -0.84 -28.20
CA LEU A 616 26.42 -1.92 -29.01
C LEU A 616 25.73 -2.14 -30.35
N THR A 617 24.45 -1.81 -30.45
CA THR A 617 23.64 -1.99 -31.65
C THR A 617 23.64 -0.78 -32.57
N HIS A 618 23.74 0.44 -32.03
CA HIS A 618 23.58 1.70 -32.77
C HIS A 618 24.86 2.50 -32.98
N ASP A 619 25.96 2.19 -32.26
CA ASP A 619 27.28 2.77 -32.48
C ASP A 619 28.38 1.68 -32.52
N PRO A 620 28.45 0.90 -33.61
CA PRO A 620 29.43 -0.18 -33.73
C PRO A 620 30.86 0.31 -33.98
N GLU A 621 31.08 1.60 -34.26
CA GLU A 621 32.41 2.17 -34.54
C GLU A 621 33.14 2.64 -33.27
N GLU A 622 32.42 2.99 -32.19
CA GLU A 622 32.97 3.22 -30.83
C GLU A 622 33.44 1.92 -30.12
N ARG A 623 33.91 0.94 -30.89
CA ARG A 623 34.54 -0.32 -30.44
C ARG A 623 35.85 -0.14 -29.65
N SER A 624 36.26 1.08 -29.29
CA SER A 624 37.34 1.29 -28.31
C SER A 624 36.98 0.76 -26.90
N LEU A 625 35.68 0.55 -26.62
CA LEU A 625 35.17 -0.16 -25.44
C LEU A 625 35.56 -1.65 -25.38
N LYS A 626 36.14 -2.24 -26.45
CA LYS A 626 36.73 -3.60 -26.41
C LYS A 626 37.95 -3.72 -25.47
N ASN A 627 38.55 -2.61 -25.02
CA ASN A 627 39.64 -2.68 -24.04
C ASN A 627 39.17 -3.03 -22.62
N THR A 628 37.94 -2.69 -22.24
CA THR A 628 37.42 -3.01 -20.90
C THR A 628 37.01 -4.48 -20.76
N TYR A 629 36.51 -5.09 -21.85
CA TYR A 629 36.14 -6.52 -21.87
C TYR A 629 37.35 -7.46 -21.88
N ARG A 630 38.53 -6.99 -22.32
CA ARG A 630 39.79 -7.74 -22.21
C ARG A 630 40.38 -7.71 -20.80
N ILE A 631 40.27 -6.58 -20.09
CA ILE A 631 40.83 -6.44 -18.73
C ILE A 631 40.09 -7.32 -17.72
N LEU A 632 38.76 -7.44 -17.82
CA LEU A 632 37.99 -8.32 -16.91
C LEU A 632 38.17 -9.82 -17.17
N ASN A 633 38.70 -10.21 -18.34
CA ASN A 633 39.01 -11.59 -18.68
C ASN A 633 40.50 -11.95 -18.59
N SER A 634 41.41 -10.97 -18.53
CA SER A 634 42.85 -11.21 -18.33
C SER A 634 43.26 -11.35 -16.86
N ASP A 635 42.47 -10.82 -15.91
CA ASP A 635 42.73 -10.99 -14.46
C ASP A 635 42.15 -12.30 -13.88
N ARG A 636 41.70 -13.22 -14.74
CA ARG A 636 41.17 -14.54 -14.36
C ARG A 636 41.87 -15.72 -15.06
N SER A 637 43.01 -15.48 -15.70
CA SER A 637 43.89 -16.53 -16.23
C SER A 637 45.10 -16.77 -15.34
#